data_AF-A0A9W7TAP8-F1
#
_entry.id   AF-A0A9W7TAP8-F1
#
_cell.length_a   1.000
_cell.length_b   1.000
_cell.length_c   1.000
_cell.angle_alpha   90.00
_cell.angle_beta   90.00
_cell.angle_gamma   90.00
#
_symmetry.space_group_name_H-M   'P 1'
#
loop_
_entity.id
_entity.type
_entity.pdbx_description
1 polymer ?
#
loop_
_entity_poly.entity_id
_entity_poly.type
_entity_poly.pdbx_seq_one_letter_code
_entity_poly.pdbx_strand_id
1 'polypeptide(L)'
;MASSLDKSRDSRPGNSQMVKARLLSSRQLLVEALYHLGPLLDCVISVGLLTTDNSYEIYAERTPTNKARKLLEIVDAQMDERDASRFMECLRNCIKHYPRLRTWLSSEEDMLNVPSLQQGPTECHLQTHFSVLCSRLGCSVLPVSLELFSRGILTQLELEKVQAVPTPTQQAQSLLSICLKKGEKACKSFYTALQDEDQQLAEELDVNGLVEDLPCASLNKEQEGRSVLIAVEETGGHSRAALPLSGRLQQVMVQLGMTVGDEIRFNVCELGVAVGLPRRTVRECLLEGVGIEDSAQLEALVSLYMEKTQNAERLQSRVKELSPQWFQLSERGCLLLRLVQKAETLLRSGTHSHLHGWDHLHDQDHLRSWDHLHSGDRTDQRAVWAIFSFLVWDCMAEVLEEPEAKSSGGLLGMIEQLRTSGRVEACLLQEVEQCWTEGDAESLLQSVRVLAQMLRDLHPCQEDFQLSSQVEGLSLCRPGSINRVTSFQGVSARIIRKARSSMVPSSSDQDVTPLARQYREMCVRIARLLEAVRPKKETFDFSNAAITAVTQHVRFVLSDRAFGSGAFDAGVHHRLLSVLEFNPAQLGLGSLMRLHQETLSHLESYLQLGEHHNFQFVLESVRILGPAKLLSVRKVYGPVAIDSGVEEVLRFRTSELTSFLVRIHCLCYEEGRGCFKVGTPRCMCMDLLKAEGLREMLGGNILAEVRGKVWIREGESDGWDKLQSLAQRCSAQIRDEGCCFKVINTGLECEIKFIYRSQRLWAEPHRDCEVN
;
A
#
# COMPACT_ATOMS: atom_id res chain seq x y z
N MET A 1 -57.93 -44.71 70.56
CA MET A 1 -58.34 -43.37 71.04
C MET A 1 -57.16 -42.43 70.84
N ALA A 2 -57.41 -41.33 70.10
CA ALA A 2 -56.76 -39.99 70.06
C ALA A 2 -55.48 -39.71 70.91
N SER A 3 -54.54 -38.82 70.57
CA SER A 3 -54.33 -37.91 69.41
C SER A 3 -52.95 -37.21 69.51
N SER A 4 -52.38 -36.91 68.34
CA SER A 4 -51.68 -35.68 67.91
C SER A 4 -50.77 -34.86 68.84
N LEU A 5 -49.52 -34.64 68.40
CA LEU A 5 -49.07 -33.32 67.93
C LEU A 5 -47.83 -33.45 67.03
N ASP A 6 -48.06 -33.06 65.78
CA ASP A 6 -47.14 -32.92 64.67
C ASP A 6 -46.80 -31.42 64.52
N LYS A 7 -45.54 -31.10 64.20
CA LYS A 7 -45.11 -29.82 63.58
C LYS A 7 -43.66 -29.92 63.10
N SER A 8 -43.55 -30.47 61.89
CA SER A 8 -42.74 -30.00 60.76
C SER A 8 -41.68 -28.91 60.99
N ARG A 9 -40.45 -29.23 60.57
CA ARG A 9 -39.65 -28.31 59.74
C ARG A 9 -39.09 -29.09 58.55
N ASP A 10 -39.75 -28.85 57.42
CA ASP A 10 -39.30 -29.21 56.07
C ASP A 10 -37.86 -28.75 55.80
N SER A 11 -37.04 -29.66 55.29
CA SER A 11 -35.95 -29.31 54.38
C SER A 11 -36.07 -30.22 53.16
N ARG A 12 -36.70 -29.69 52.11
CA ARG A 12 -36.80 -30.34 50.79
C ARG A 12 -35.41 -30.79 50.30
N PRO A 13 -35.27 -31.99 49.69
CA PRO A 13 -34.07 -32.35 48.96
C PRO A 13 -34.06 -31.56 47.64
N GLY A 14 -33.27 -30.50 47.58
CA GLY A 14 -32.99 -29.77 46.35
C GLY A 14 -32.08 -30.59 45.43
N ASN A 15 -32.46 -30.69 44.15
CA ASN A 15 -31.73 -31.34 43.06
C ASN A 15 -30.29 -30.81 42.89
N SER A 16 -29.32 -31.36 43.62
CA SER A 16 -27.91 -31.16 43.30
C SER A 16 -27.49 -32.25 42.31
N GLN A 17 -27.42 -31.92 41.02
CA GLN A 17 -27.03 -32.87 39.99
C GLN A 17 -25.51 -33.11 40.09
N MET A 18 -25.16 -34.39 40.21
CA MET A 18 -23.81 -34.95 40.36
C MET A 18 -22.84 -34.48 39.24
N VAL A 19 -21.61 -34.06 39.60
CA VAL A 19 -20.64 -33.43 38.68
C VAL A 19 -20.21 -34.38 37.56
N LYS A 20 -20.04 -35.66 37.87
CA LYS A 20 -19.78 -36.71 36.89
C LYS A 20 -20.92 -36.82 35.88
N ALA A 21 -22.17 -36.74 36.32
CA ALA A 21 -23.32 -36.77 35.41
C ALA A 21 -23.34 -35.56 34.45
N ARG A 22 -22.90 -34.39 34.89
CA ARG A 22 -22.72 -33.19 34.04
C ARG A 22 -21.62 -33.37 32.98
N LEU A 23 -20.49 -33.96 33.37
CA LEU A 23 -19.39 -34.26 32.43
C LEU A 23 -19.83 -35.26 31.35
N LEU A 24 -20.54 -36.32 31.76
CA LEU A 24 -20.97 -37.38 30.84
C LEU A 24 -22.10 -36.94 29.92
N SER A 25 -23.07 -36.16 30.43
CA SER A 25 -24.12 -35.56 29.59
C SER A 25 -23.56 -34.54 28.59
N SER A 26 -22.39 -33.96 28.87
CA SER A 26 -21.68 -33.03 27.98
C SER A 26 -20.54 -33.69 27.19
N ARG A 27 -20.49 -35.03 27.11
CA ARG A 27 -19.37 -35.79 26.51
C ARG A 27 -19.07 -35.35 25.08
N GLN A 28 -20.09 -35.21 24.23
CA GLN A 28 -19.90 -34.82 22.83
C GLN A 28 -19.28 -33.41 22.71
N LEU A 29 -19.79 -32.46 23.50
CA LEU A 29 -19.29 -31.09 23.57
C LEU A 29 -17.83 -31.04 24.04
N LEU A 30 -17.48 -31.83 25.05
CA LEU A 30 -16.12 -31.89 25.58
C LEU A 30 -15.15 -32.54 24.58
N VAL A 31 -15.57 -33.59 23.87
CA VAL A 31 -14.75 -34.23 22.81
C VAL A 31 -14.41 -33.25 21.69
N GLU A 32 -15.33 -32.37 21.33
CA GLU A 32 -15.14 -31.36 20.27
C GLU A 32 -14.31 -30.16 20.75
N ALA A 33 -14.46 -29.75 22.01
CA ALA A 33 -13.79 -28.57 22.56
C ALA A 33 -12.37 -28.85 23.07
N LEU A 34 -12.03 -30.08 23.43
CA LEU A 34 -10.71 -30.48 23.95
C LEU A 34 -9.71 -30.78 22.82
N TYR A 35 -9.51 -29.82 21.90
CA TYR A 35 -8.63 -30.00 20.74
C TYR A 35 -7.13 -29.93 21.09
N HIS A 36 -6.77 -29.40 22.27
CA HIS A 36 -5.39 -29.33 22.78
C HIS A 36 -5.29 -29.96 24.18
N LEU A 37 -5.13 -31.27 24.28
CA LEU A 37 -5.15 -31.97 25.58
C LEU A 37 -3.91 -31.78 26.47
N GLY A 38 -2.75 -31.41 25.92
CA GLY A 38 -1.48 -31.34 26.68
C GLY A 38 -1.58 -30.64 28.05
N PRO A 39 -1.97 -29.35 28.11
CA PRO A 39 -2.07 -28.60 29.37
C PRO A 39 -3.04 -29.22 30.37
N LEU A 40 -4.15 -29.79 29.89
CA LEU A 40 -5.12 -30.47 30.75
C LEU A 40 -4.56 -31.79 31.27
N LEU A 41 -3.89 -32.59 30.44
CA LEU A 41 -3.27 -33.83 30.89
C LEU A 41 -2.17 -33.57 31.91
N ASP A 42 -1.33 -32.56 31.69
CA ASP A 42 -0.30 -32.16 32.66
C ASP A 42 -0.93 -31.76 34.01
N CYS A 43 -2.03 -30.99 33.97
CA CYS A 43 -2.78 -30.61 35.16
C CYS A 43 -3.40 -31.81 35.87
N VAL A 44 -4.09 -32.69 35.15
CA VAL A 44 -4.78 -33.87 35.70
C VAL A 44 -3.79 -34.91 36.24
N ILE A 45 -2.64 -35.10 35.57
CA ILE A 45 -1.53 -35.94 36.06
C ILE A 45 -0.92 -35.35 37.33
N SER A 46 -0.67 -34.04 37.36
CA SER A 46 -0.08 -33.38 38.54
C SER A 46 -0.95 -33.47 39.80
N VAL A 47 -2.28 -33.53 39.64
CA VAL A 47 -3.25 -33.68 40.74
C VAL A 47 -3.46 -35.16 41.12
N GLY A 48 -2.85 -36.10 40.38
CA GLY A 48 -2.90 -37.54 40.64
C GLY A 48 -4.20 -38.21 40.23
N LEU A 49 -4.97 -37.60 39.31
CA LEU A 49 -6.27 -38.13 38.85
C LEU A 49 -6.13 -39.20 37.75
N LEU A 50 -4.95 -39.31 37.12
CA LEU A 50 -4.64 -40.35 36.15
C LEU A 50 -3.45 -41.19 36.63
N THR A 51 -3.58 -42.51 36.53
CA THR A 51 -2.46 -43.44 36.72
C THR A 51 -1.51 -43.37 35.52
N THR A 52 -0.29 -43.89 35.70
CA THR A 52 0.70 -43.98 34.63
C THR A 52 0.15 -44.77 33.43
N ASP A 53 -0.57 -45.86 33.67
CA ASP A 53 -1.18 -46.70 32.63
C ASP A 53 -2.27 -45.94 31.86
N ASN A 54 -3.14 -45.19 32.56
CA ASN A 54 -4.15 -44.34 31.93
C ASN A 54 -3.51 -43.28 31.02
N SER A 55 -2.38 -42.70 31.44
CA SER A 55 -1.66 -41.72 30.62
C SER A 55 -1.12 -42.35 29.33
N TYR A 56 -0.53 -43.54 29.40
CA TYR A 56 -0.04 -44.26 28.22
C TYR A 56 -1.17 -44.61 27.25
N GLU A 57 -2.33 -45.05 27.75
CA GLU A 57 -3.50 -45.32 26.92
C GLU A 57 -4.00 -44.07 26.18
N ILE A 58 -4.01 -42.91 26.84
CA ILE A 58 -4.40 -41.65 26.19
C ILE A 58 -3.33 -41.22 25.17
N TYR A 59 -2.03 -41.35 25.48
CA TYR A 59 -0.98 -40.96 24.54
C TYR A 59 -0.91 -41.87 23.30
N ALA A 60 -1.33 -43.13 23.41
CA ALA A 60 -1.38 -44.10 22.31
C ALA A 60 -2.40 -43.75 21.21
N GLU A 61 -3.43 -42.96 21.52
CA GLU A 61 -4.44 -42.54 20.55
C GLU A 61 -3.88 -41.56 19.51
N ARG A 62 -4.25 -41.74 18.23
CA ARG A 62 -3.64 -40.98 17.11
C ARG A 62 -4.18 -39.57 16.93
N THR A 63 -5.45 -39.33 17.25
CA THR A 63 -6.11 -38.04 16.99
C THR A 63 -6.49 -37.34 18.30
N PRO A 64 -6.45 -36.00 18.37
CA PRO A 64 -6.87 -35.25 19.57
C PRO A 64 -8.30 -35.60 20.02
N THR A 65 -9.21 -35.83 19.08
CA THR A 65 -10.59 -36.24 19.36
C THR A 65 -10.66 -37.62 20.02
N ASN A 66 -9.85 -38.58 19.59
CA ASN A 66 -9.79 -39.89 20.23
C ASN A 66 -9.14 -39.82 21.61
N LYS A 67 -8.11 -38.98 21.78
CA LYS A 67 -7.51 -38.69 23.08
C LYS A 67 -8.53 -38.12 24.06
N ALA A 68 -9.35 -37.15 23.64
CA ALA A 68 -10.44 -36.60 24.45
C ALA A 68 -11.50 -37.65 24.79
N ARG A 69 -11.87 -38.49 23.81
CA ARG A 69 -12.85 -39.56 24.05
C ARG A 69 -12.33 -40.57 25.07
N LYS A 70 -11.06 -40.99 24.94
CA LYS A 70 -10.40 -41.93 25.85
C LYS A 70 -10.24 -41.35 27.26
N LEU A 71 -9.88 -40.07 27.37
CA LEU A 71 -9.84 -39.35 28.65
C LEU A 71 -11.23 -39.36 29.33
N LEU A 72 -12.30 -39.05 28.59
CA LEU A 72 -13.65 -39.03 29.14
C LEU A 72 -14.19 -40.44 29.45
N GLU A 73 -13.73 -41.48 28.75
CA GLU A 73 -14.00 -42.88 29.12
C GLU A 73 -13.36 -43.26 30.45
N ILE A 74 -12.14 -42.77 30.72
CA ILE A 74 -11.47 -42.99 32.01
C ILE A 74 -12.19 -42.22 33.13
N VAL A 75 -12.65 -40.98 32.86
CA VAL A 75 -13.50 -40.22 33.79
C VAL A 75 -14.79 -40.99 34.11
N ASP A 76 -15.42 -41.62 33.12
CA ASP A 76 -16.64 -42.42 33.32
C ASP A 76 -16.36 -43.71 34.12
N ALA A 77 -15.34 -44.47 33.71
CA ALA A 77 -15.09 -45.80 34.24
C ALA A 77 -14.37 -45.82 35.59
N GLN A 78 -13.53 -44.82 35.89
CA GLN A 78 -12.56 -44.90 37.00
C GLN A 78 -12.67 -43.77 38.02
N MET A 79 -13.24 -42.60 37.69
CA MET A 79 -13.33 -41.49 38.65
C MET A 79 -14.62 -41.55 39.48
N ASP A 80 -14.53 -41.33 40.79
CA ASP A 80 -15.70 -41.10 41.64
C ASP A 80 -16.15 -39.63 41.57
N GLU A 81 -17.18 -39.23 42.35
CA GLU A 81 -17.65 -37.84 42.29
C GLU A 81 -16.67 -36.80 42.84
N ARG A 82 -15.81 -37.21 43.77
CA ARG A 82 -14.78 -36.34 44.32
C ARG A 82 -13.70 -36.09 43.27
N ASP A 83 -13.31 -37.14 42.56
CA ASP A 83 -12.34 -37.08 41.47
C ASP A 83 -12.89 -36.34 40.25
N ALA A 84 -14.16 -36.56 39.90
CA ALA A 84 -14.85 -35.80 38.85
C ALA A 84 -14.92 -34.29 39.16
N SER A 85 -15.11 -33.93 40.44
CA SER A 85 -15.08 -32.53 40.89
C SER A 85 -13.69 -31.90 40.74
N ARG A 86 -12.63 -32.65 41.09
CA ARG A 86 -11.24 -32.21 40.91
C ARG A 86 -10.84 -32.15 39.42
N PHE A 87 -11.37 -33.03 38.59
CA PHE A 87 -11.21 -32.98 37.14
C PHE A 87 -11.87 -31.72 36.54
N MET A 88 -13.08 -31.36 37.00
CA MET A 88 -13.73 -30.10 36.62
C MET A 88 -12.93 -28.87 37.05
N GLU A 89 -12.28 -28.91 38.22
CA GLU A 89 -11.37 -27.85 38.66
C GLU A 89 -10.13 -27.73 37.75
N CYS A 90 -9.55 -28.85 37.33
CA CYS A 90 -8.47 -28.87 36.34
C CYS A 90 -8.90 -28.25 34.99
N LEU A 91 -10.11 -28.57 34.53
CA LEU A 91 -10.71 -27.95 33.34
C LEU A 91 -10.91 -26.43 33.50
N ARG A 92 -11.38 -25.97 34.67
CA ARG A 92 -11.51 -24.54 35.00
C ARG A 92 -10.15 -23.83 35.00
N ASN A 93 -9.11 -24.48 35.54
CA ASN A 93 -7.75 -23.92 35.53
C ASN A 93 -7.16 -23.84 34.11
N CYS A 94 -7.57 -24.74 33.21
CA CYS A 94 -7.15 -24.77 31.82
C CYS A 94 -8.07 -23.97 30.86
N ILE A 95 -9.04 -23.21 31.37
CA ILE A 95 -10.08 -22.54 30.57
C ILE A 95 -9.54 -21.55 29.51
N LYS A 96 -8.32 -21.05 29.71
CA LYS A 96 -7.62 -20.20 28.73
C LYS A 96 -7.36 -20.94 27.41
N HIS A 97 -7.15 -22.26 27.47
CA HIS A 97 -6.91 -23.11 26.30
C HIS A 97 -8.21 -23.59 25.62
N TYR A 98 -9.36 -23.48 26.28
CA TYR A 98 -10.66 -23.92 25.76
C TYR A 98 -11.70 -22.79 25.78
N PRO A 99 -11.59 -21.75 24.94
CA PRO A 99 -12.50 -20.61 24.94
C PRO A 99 -13.97 -21.01 24.76
N ARG A 100 -14.23 -22.07 23.98
CA ARG A 100 -15.57 -22.67 23.74
C ARG A 100 -16.25 -23.18 25.01
N LEU A 101 -15.47 -23.55 26.04
CA LEU A 101 -16.01 -24.07 27.30
C LEU A 101 -16.30 -22.96 28.31
N ARG A 102 -16.01 -21.68 28.02
CA ARG A 102 -16.15 -20.58 29.00
C ARG A 102 -17.58 -20.43 29.50
N THR A 103 -18.55 -20.31 28.60
CA THR A 103 -19.96 -20.19 28.95
C THR A 103 -20.49 -21.44 29.64
N TRP A 104 -20.07 -22.63 29.19
CA TRP A 104 -20.44 -23.91 29.80
C TRP A 104 -19.86 -24.09 31.21
N LEU A 105 -18.65 -23.60 31.48
CA LEU A 105 -17.99 -23.66 32.79
C LEU A 105 -18.47 -22.57 33.76
N SER A 106 -18.97 -21.44 33.25
CA SER A 106 -19.47 -20.29 34.03
C SER A 106 -20.96 -20.35 34.37
N SER A 107 -21.76 -21.16 33.66
CA SER A 107 -23.16 -21.40 33.98
C SER A 107 -23.29 -22.31 35.21
N GLU A 108 -23.57 -21.72 36.37
CA GLU A 108 -23.94 -22.47 37.58
C GLU A 108 -25.47 -22.60 37.79
N GLU A 109 -26.32 -21.92 36.99
CA GLU A 109 -27.76 -21.79 37.34
C GLU A 109 -28.82 -22.31 36.34
N ASP A 110 -28.54 -22.64 35.07
CA ASP A 110 -29.57 -23.13 34.14
C ASP A 110 -29.42 -24.62 33.77
N MET A 111 -30.08 -25.48 34.57
CA MET A 111 -29.96 -26.95 34.55
C MET A 111 -31.01 -27.69 33.69
N LEU A 112 -31.61 -27.04 32.68
CA LEU A 112 -32.64 -27.68 31.83
C LEU A 112 -32.42 -27.57 30.32
N ASN A 113 -31.41 -26.83 29.87
CA ASN A 113 -30.99 -26.83 28.47
C ASN A 113 -29.51 -27.18 28.44
N VAL A 114 -29.15 -28.36 27.91
CA VAL A 114 -27.78 -28.57 27.41
C VAL A 114 -27.58 -27.48 26.38
N PRO A 115 -26.72 -26.47 26.59
CA PRO A 115 -26.45 -25.50 25.54
C PRO A 115 -25.77 -26.32 24.44
N SER A 116 -26.47 -26.54 23.33
CA SER A 116 -25.76 -26.82 22.09
C SER A 116 -24.73 -25.71 21.94
N LEU A 117 -23.49 -26.06 21.58
CA LEU A 117 -22.49 -25.06 21.21
C LEU A 117 -23.15 -24.19 20.12
N GLN A 118 -23.68 -23.02 20.50
CA GLN A 118 -24.21 -22.08 19.52
C GLN A 118 -22.99 -21.63 18.73
N GLN A 119 -22.81 -22.26 17.57
CA GLN A 119 -21.88 -21.79 16.56
C GLN A 119 -22.31 -20.36 16.28
N GLY A 120 -21.38 -19.43 16.48
CA GLY A 120 -21.69 -18.04 16.21
C GLY A 120 -21.92 -17.83 14.71
N PRO A 121 -22.56 -16.72 14.33
CA PRO A 121 -22.92 -16.46 12.95
C PRO A 121 -21.69 -16.48 12.04
N THR A 122 -20.53 -16.01 12.51
CA THR A 122 -19.29 -16.00 11.73
C THR A 122 -18.69 -17.40 11.57
N GLU A 123 -18.83 -18.27 12.57
CA GLU A 123 -18.42 -19.67 12.48
C GLU A 123 -19.26 -20.46 11.46
N CYS A 124 -20.59 -20.33 11.51
CA CYS A 124 -21.49 -20.93 10.52
C CYS A 124 -21.16 -20.45 9.11
N HIS A 125 -20.89 -19.16 8.98
CA HIS A 125 -20.52 -18.54 7.72
C HIS A 125 -19.18 -19.10 7.17
N LEU A 126 -18.16 -19.25 8.03
CA LEU A 126 -16.88 -19.89 7.66
C LEU A 126 -17.06 -21.35 7.21
N GLN A 127 -17.97 -22.10 7.83
CA GLN A 127 -18.27 -23.48 7.42
C GLN A 127 -18.94 -23.53 6.04
N THR A 128 -19.92 -22.66 5.78
CA THR A 128 -20.60 -22.57 4.48
C THR A 128 -19.64 -22.26 3.34
N HIS A 129 -18.66 -21.39 3.58
CA HIS A 129 -17.70 -20.95 2.56
C HIS A 129 -16.36 -21.69 2.62
N PHE A 130 -16.25 -22.77 3.38
CA PHE A 130 -14.99 -23.45 3.66
C PHE A 130 -14.25 -23.90 2.39
N SER A 131 -14.97 -24.53 1.44
CA SER A 131 -14.39 -25.01 0.18
C SER A 131 -13.95 -23.88 -0.75
N VAL A 132 -14.73 -22.80 -0.79
CA VAL A 132 -14.44 -21.59 -1.58
C VAL A 132 -13.22 -20.87 -1.02
N LEU A 133 -13.13 -20.74 0.31
CA LEU A 133 -11.98 -20.14 0.98
C LEU A 133 -10.71 -20.98 0.77
N CYS A 134 -10.79 -22.30 0.87
CA CYS A 134 -9.64 -23.18 0.60
C CYS A 134 -9.08 -23.00 -0.82
N SER A 135 -9.93 -22.79 -1.83
CA SER A 135 -9.49 -22.61 -3.22
C SER A 135 -9.04 -21.18 -3.53
N ARG A 136 -9.56 -20.16 -2.84
CA ARG A 136 -9.33 -18.75 -3.18
C ARG A 136 -8.33 -18.02 -2.30
N LEU A 137 -8.12 -18.46 -1.07
CA LEU A 137 -7.17 -17.82 -0.14
C LEU A 137 -5.74 -17.76 -0.71
N GLY A 138 -5.31 -18.78 -1.48
CA GLY A 138 -4.04 -18.78 -2.22
C GLY A 138 -2.85 -18.23 -1.42
N CYS A 139 -2.24 -17.15 -1.92
CA CYS A 139 -1.08 -16.50 -1.29
C CYS A 139 -1.43 -15.72 0.00
N SER A 140 -2.70 -15.38 0.21
CA SER A 140 -3.19 -14.64 1.38
C SER A 140 -3.20 -15.49 2.66
N VAL A 141 -3.03 -16.82 2.55
CA VAL A 141 -2.98 -17.72 3.72
C VAL A 141 -1.87 -17.32 4.70
N LEU A 142 -0.67 -17.01 4.19
CA LEU A 142 0.48 -16.69 5.04
C LEU A 142 0.34 -15.32 5.73
N PRO A 143 0.02 -14.21 5.03
CA PRO A 143 -0.28 -12.93 5.66
C PRO A 143 -1.39 -13.02 6.71
N VAL A 144 -2.53 -13.66 6.38
CA VAL A 144 -3.65 -13.84 7.33
C VAL A 144 -3.21 -14.68 8.54
N SER A 145 -2.39 -15.71 8.35
CA SER A 145 -1.85 -16.52 9.45
C SER A 145 -0.92 -15.70 10.36
N LEU A 146 -0.05 -14.86 9.79
CA LEU A 146 0.84 -14.00 10.54
C LEU A 146 0.07 -12.94 11.34
N GLU A 147 -0.99 -12.39 10.77
CA GLU A 147 -1.84 -11.42 11.47
C GLU A 147 -2.67 -12.10 12.58
N LEU A 148 -3.14 -13.32 12.37
CA LEU A 148 -3.78 -14.09 13.45
C LEU A 148 -2.79 -14.48 14.55
N PHE A 149 -1.51 -14.68 14.22
CA PHE A 149 -0.46 -14.89 15.20
C PHE A 149 -0.13 -13.60 15.98
N SER A 150 -0.01 -12.45 15.30
CA SER A 150 0.23 -11.14 15.93
C SER A 150 -0.88 -10.76 16.91
N ARG A 151 -2.13 -11.11 16.59
CA ARG A 151 -3.32 -10.95 17.43
C ARG A 151 -3.46 -12.01 18.54
N GLY A 152 -2.50 -12.93 18.66
CA GLY A 152 -2.48 -13.99 19.68
C GLY A 152 -3.59 -15.04 19.50
N ILE A 153 -4.18 -15.14 18.31
CA ILE A 153 -5.21 -16.14 17.98
C ILE A 153 -4.55 -17.48 17.63
N LEU A 154 -3.50 -17.45 16.80
CA LEU A 154 -2.64 -18.60 16.54
C LEU A 154 -1.50 -18.67 17.54
N THR A 155 -1.14 -19.88 17.93
CA THR A 155 0.11 -20.18 18.65
C THR A 155 1.25 -20.39 17.65
N GLN A 156 2.50 -20.31 18.13
CA GLN A 156 3.67 -20.54 17.28
C GLN A 156 3.66 -21.94 16.63
N LEU A 157 3.27 -22.98 17.39
CA LEU A 157 3.14 -24.35 16.87
C LEU A 157 2.04 -24.48 15.79
N GLU A 158 0.95 -23.72 15.91
CA GLU A 158 -0.12 -23.70 14.91
C GLU A 158 0.30 -22.96 13.64
N LEU A 159 1.05 -21.86 13.78
CA LEU A 159 1.62 -21.14 12.65
C LEU A 159 2.64 -22.01 11.90
N GLU A 160 3.55 -22.67 12.62
CA GLU A 160 4.52 -23.62 12.04
C GLU A 160 3.82 -24.77 11.33
N LYS A 161 2.70 -25.28 11.87
CA LYS A 161 1.88 -26.29 11.20
C LYS A 161 1.22 -25.82 9.91
N VAL A 162 0.81 -24.55 9.83
CA VAL A 162 0.28 -23.99 8.59
C VAL A 162 1.41 -23.82 7.58
N GLN A 163 2.58 -23.34 8.01
CA GLN A 163 3.75 -23.12 7.15
C GLN A 163 4.41 -24.41 6.64
N ALA A 164 4.39 -25.49 7.43
CA ALA A 164 4.99 -26.77 7.07
C ALA A 164 4.24 -27.52 5.96
N VAL A 165 3.03 -27.08 5.59
CA VAL A 165 2.21 -27.71 4.56
C VAL A 165 2.63 -27.20 3.16
N PRO A 166 2.87 -28.08 2.17
CA PRO A 166 3.55 -27.70 0.94
C PRO A 166 2.68 -26.97 -0.10
N THR A 167 1.34 -27.06 -0.02
CA THR A 167 0.45 -26.46 -1.03
C THR A 167 -0.45 -25.40 -0.43
N PRO A 168 -0.64 -24.23 -1.08
CA PRO A 168 -1.46 -23.13 -0.54
C PRO A 168 -2.89 -23.54 -0.18
N THR A 169 -3.52 -24.43 -0.96
CA THR A 169 -4.86 -24.96 -0.68
C THR A 169 -4.91 -25.76 0.62
N GLN A 170 -3.89 -26.59 0.87
CA GLN A 170 -3.80 -27.36 2.13
C GLN A 170 -3.40 -26.46 3.31
N GLN A 171 -2.59 -25.42 3.07
CA GLN A 171 -2.29 -24.39 4.08
C GLN A 171 -3.57 -23.65 4.50
N ALA A 172 -4.39 -23.23 3.52
CA ALA A 172 -5.69 -22.61 3.73
C ALA A 172 -6.62 -23.52 4.54
N GLN A 173 -6.71 -24.79 4.15
CA GLN A 173 -7.50 -25.79 4.86
C GLN A 173 -7.04 -25.96 6.31
N SER A 174 -5.73 -25.99 6.55
CA SER A 174 -5.14 -26.08 7.90
C SER A 174 -5.54 -24.87 8.74
N LEU A 175 -5.32 -23.66 8.21
CA LEU A 175 -5.67 -22.39 8.86
C LEU A 175 -7.16 -22.29 9.21
N LEU A 176 -8.04 -22.53 8.24
CA LEU A 176 -9.49 -22.48 8.41
C LEU A 176 -9.97 -23.49 9.45
N SER A 177 -9.39 -24.70 9.44
CA SER A 177 -9.72 -25.73 10.43
C SER A 177 -9.32 -25.32 11.86
N ILE A 178 -8.21 -24.58 12.02
CA ILE A 178 -7.77 -24.05 13.32
C ILE A 178 -8.74 -22.96 13.79
N CYS A 179 -9.14 -22.05 12.89
CA CYS A 179 -10.11 -20.99 13.20
C CYS A 179 -11.45 -21.56 13.64
N LEU A 180 -11.98 -22.55 12.91
CA LEU A 180 -13.20 -23.27 13.28
C LEU A 180 -13.06 -23.92 14.67
N LYS A 181 -11.94 -24.62 14.96
CA LYS A 181 -11.74 -25.25 16.28
C LYS A 181 -11.67 -24.27 17.44
N LYS A 182 -11.10 -23.07 17.22
CA LYS A 182 -11.00 -22.01 18.24
C LYS A 182 -12.32 -21.25 18.44
N GLY A 183 -13.25 -21.36 17.49
CA GLY A 183 -14.62 -20.84 17.56
C GLY A 183 -14.79 -19.39 17.13
N GLU A 184 -15.96 -18.82 17.43
CA GLU A 184 -16.43 -17.54 16.90
C GLU A 184 -15.42 -16.39 16.94
N LYS A 185 -14.71 -16.19 18.06
CA LYS A 185 -13.71 -15.12 18.18
C LYS A 185 -12.57 -15.28 17.17
N ALA A 186 -12.13 -16.50 16.93
CA ALA A 186 -11.08 -16.78 15.95
C ALA A 186 -11.62 -16.64 14.52
N CYS A 187 -12.86 -17.05 14.26
CA CYS A 187 -13.50 -16.87 12.96
C CYS A 187 -13.71 -15.37 12.63
N LYS A 188 -14.16 -14.56 13.61
CA LYS A 188 -14.24 -13.09 13.48
C LYS A 188 -12.88 -12.48 13.19
N SER A 189 -11.86 -12.86 13.97
CA SER A 189 -10.50 -12.38 13.76
C SER A 189 -9.93 -12.79 12.39
N PHE A 190 -10.29 -13.98 11.90
CA PHE A 190 -9.92 -14.45 10.55
C PHE A 190 -10.56 -13.57 9.49
N TYR A 191 -11.86 -13.28 9.58
CA TYR A 191 -12.52 -12.43 8.61
C TYR A 191 -12.06 -10.97 8.67
N THR A 192 -11.72 -10.44 9.85
CA THR A 192 -11.08 -9.13 9.94
C THR A 192 -9.70 -9.13 9.27
N ALA A 193 -8.87 -10.13 9.57
CA ALA A 193 -7.56 -10.27 8.92
C ALA A 193 -7.71 -10.49 7.39
N LEU A 194 -8.74 -11.20 6.96
CA LEU A 194 -9.07 -11.38 5.54
C LEU A 194 -9.55 -10.07 4.91
N GLN A 195 -10.31 -9.24 5.61
CA GLN A 195 -10.74 -7.94 5.11
C GLN A 195 -9.56 -6.97 4.93
N ASP A 196 -8.58 -7.05 5.82
CA ASP A 196 -7.34 -6.26 5.75
C ASP A 196 -6.43 -6.73 4.60
N GLU A 197 -6.36 -8.04 4.34
CA GLU A 197 -5.44 -8.65 3.34
C GLU A 197 -6.07 -8.86 1.95
N ASP A 198 -7.36 -9.20 1.89
CA ASP A 198 -8.13 -9.48 0.68
C ASP A 198 -9.58 -8.99 0.85
N GLN A 199 -9.73 -7.66 0.85
CA GLN A 199 -11.01 -6.97 0.96
C GLN A 199 -12.04 -7.49 -0.07
N GLN A 200 -11.60 -7.94 -1.25
CA GLN A 200 -12.51 -8.44 -2.27
C GLN A 200 -13.10 -9.81 -1.93
N LEU A 201 -12.26 -10.76 -1.49
CA LEU A 201 -12.74 -12.05 -1.03
C LEU A 201 -13.66 -11.88 0.19
N ALA A 202 -13.37 -10.91 1.07
CA ALA A 202 -14.24 -10.58 2.20
C ALA A 202 -15.58 -9.95 1.77
N GLU A 203 -15.59 -9.02 0.80
CA GLU A 203 -16.81 -8.39 0.27
C GLU A 203 -17.70 -9.39 -0.48
N GLU A 204 -17.12 -10.33 -1.23
CA GLU A 204 -17.87 -11.38 -1.96
C GLU A 204 -18.49 -12.44 -1.04
N LEU A 205 -17.94 -12.61 0.14
CA LEU A 205 -18.46 -13.48 1.18
C LEU A 205 -19.52 -12.77 2.04
N ASP A 206 -19.88 -11.50 1.79
CA ASP A 206 -20.86 -10.74 2.58
C ASP A 206 -20.46 -10.58 4.06
N VAL A 207 -19.15 -10.43 4.32
CA VAL A 207 -18.58 -10.31 5.67
C VAL A 207 -19.00 -9.01 6.37
N ASN A 208 -19.37 -7.97 5.60
CA ASN A 208 -19.73 -6.65 6.12
C ASN A 208 -21.00 -6.67 7.00
N GLY A 209 -21.89 -7.63 6.81
CA GLY A 209 -23.08 -7.81 7.67
C GLY A 209 -22.82 -8.52 9.00
N LEU A 210 -21.63 -9.10 9.22
CA LEU A 210 -21.30 -9.96 10.36
C LEU A 210 -20.39 -9.31 11.41
N VAL A 211 -19.77 -8.17 11.08
CA VAL A 211 -18.78 -7.47 11.95
C VAL A 211 -19.43 -6.38 12.82
N GLU A 212 -20.67 -5.98 12.52
CA GLU A 212 -21.49 -5.09 13.36
C GLU A 212 -22.51 -5.91 14.20
N ASP A 213 -22.38 -5.97 15.53
CA ASP A 213 -23.28 -6.69 16.47
C ASP A 213 -24.04 -5.66 17.34
N LEU A 214 -25.39 -5.56 17.47
CA LEU A 214 -26.42 -6.40 18.16
C LEU A 214 -27.80 -5.64 18.20
N PRO A 215 -28.98 -6.19 18.62
CA PRO A 215 -29.32 -7.56 19.06
C PRO A 215 -30.54 -8.24 18.37
N CYS A 216 -30.62 -9.57 18.57
CA CYS A 216 -31.76 -10.50 18.47
C CYS A 216 -33.01 -10.12 17.64
N ALA A 217 -33.19 -10.79 16.50
CA ALA A 217 -34.52 -11.23 16.05
C ALA A 217 -34.44 -12.48 15.17
N SER A 218 -35.07 -13.53 15.67
CA SER A 218 -35.39 -14.80 15.03
C SER A 218 -36.06 -14.66 13.67
N LEU A 219 -35.57 -15.36 12.64
CA LEU A 219 -36.41 -15.80 11.52
C LEU A 219 -35.96 -17.17 11.01
N ASN A 220 -36.87 -18.13 11.18
CA ASN A 220 -36.86 -19.44 10.54
C ASN A 220 -36.79 -19.30 9.01
N LYS A 221 -36.00 -20.15 8.34
CA LYS A 221 -36.37 -20.78 7.06
C LYS A 221 -35.42 -21.92 6.67
N GLU A 222 -36.01 -23.11 6.74
CA GLU A 222 -35.86 -24.29 5.88
C GLU A 222 -34.48 -24.64 5.31
N GLN A 223 -33.92 -25.68 5.93
CA GLN A 223 -32.72 -26.41 5.56
C GLN A 223 -33.11 -27.53 4.56
N GLU A 224 -32.79 -27.36 3.28
CA GLU A 224 -32.76 -28.48 2.33
C GLU A 224 -31.32 -28.95 2.14
N GLY A 225 -31.08 -30.18 2.58
CA GLY A 225 -29.78 -30.84 2.49
C GLY A 225 -29.37 -31.16 1.07
N ARG A 226 -28.11 -30.88 0.75
CA ARG A 226 -27.38 -31.59 -0.30
C ARG A 226 -25.99 -31.93 0.22
N SER A 227 -25.82 -33.19 0.59
CA SER A 227 -24.52 -33.83 0.68
C SER A 227 -23.89 -33.85 -0.71
N VAL A 228 -22.62 -33.46 -0.82
CA VAL A 228 -21.82 -33.69 -2.02
C VAL A 228 -20.60 -34.52 -1.62
N LEU A 229 -20.48 -35.65 -2.30
CA LEU A 229 -19.44 -36.67 -2.19
C LEU A 229 -18.07 -36.09 -2.50
N ILE A 230 -17.10 -36.45 -1.66
CA ILE A 230 -15.67 -36.22 -1.89
C ILE A 230 -15.23 -37.21 -2.97
N ALA A 231 -14.91 -36.69 -4.16
CA ALA A 231 -14.14 -37.41 -5.17
C ALA A 231 -12.68 -36.95 -5.07
N VAL A 232 -11.80 -37.91 -4.78
CA VAL A 232 -10.34 -37.76 -4.87
C VAL A 232 -9.97 -37.94 -6.33
N GLU A 233 -9.39 -36.91 -6.95
CA GLU A 233 -8.65 -37.09 -8.21
C GLU A 233 -7.16 -36.84 -7.97
N GLU A 234 -6.40 -37.85 -8.37
CA GLU A 234 -4.96 -37.98 -8.21
C GLU A 234 -4.21 -37.07 -9.18
N THR A 235 -3.03 -36.68 -8.73
CA THR A 235 -1.96 -35.94 -9.39
C THR A 235 -1.65 -36.39 -10.82
N GLY A 236 -1.65 -35.43 -11.75
CA GLY A 236 -1.09 -35.53 -13.10
C GLY A 236 -0.67 -34.16 -13.63
N GLY A 237 0.54 -34.08 -14.20
CA GLY A 237 1.28 -32.84 -14.48
C GLY A 237 0.53 -31.74 -15.23
N HIS A 238 0.71 -30.50 -14.78
CA HIS A 238 0.19 -29.31 -15.43
C HIS A 238 1.00 -28.97 -16.69
N SER A 239 0.64 -29.61 -17.80
CA SER A 239 0.76 -28.95 -19.10
C SER A 239 -0.23 -27.79 -19.13
N ARG A 240 0.27 -26.55 -19.23
CA ARG A 240 -0.48 -25.32 -19.53
C ARG A 240 -1.43 -25.58 -20.70
N ALA A 241 -2.71 -25.84 -20.41
CA ALA A 241 -3.76 -25.83 -21.40
C ALA A 241 -4.23 -24.39 -21.60
N ALA A 242 -3.67 -23.72 -22.60
CA ALA A 242 -4.16 -22.44 -23.09
C ALA A 242 -5.52 -22.64 -23.80
N LEU A 243 -6.59 -22.06 -23.24
CA LEU A 243 -7.90 -21.88 -23.86
C LEU A 243 -8.39 -20.44 -23.55
N PRO A 244 -9.23 -19.84 -24.42
CA PRO A 244 -8.90 -18.69 -25.26
C PRO A 244 -8.77 -17.36 -24.51
N LEU A 245 -7.63 -17.13 -23.87
CA LEU A 245 -7.22 -15.81 -23.33
C LEU A 245 -7.18 -14.73 -24.42
N SER A 246 -6.92 -15.10 -25.67
CA SER A 246 -6.74 -14.17 -26.80
C SER A 246 -7.95 -13.27 -27.07
N GLY A 247 -9.17 -13.80 -27.04
CA GLY A 247 -10.38 -13.01 -27.31
C GLY A 247 -10.70 -11.99 -26.21
N ARG A 248 -10.44 -12.34 -24.94
CA ARG A 248 -10.69 -11.47 -23.78
C ARG A 248 -9.60 -10.41 -23.63
N LEU A 249 -8.34 -10.80 -23.79
CA LEU A 249 -7.21 -9.88 -23.81
C LEU A 249 -7.42 -8.82 -24.89
N GLN A 250 -7.82 -9.21 -26.10
CA GLN A 250 -8.06 -8.27 -27.18
C GLN A 250 -9.20 -7.29 -26.90
N GLN A 251 -10.26 -7.70 -26.20
CA GLN A 251 -11.33 -6.80 -25.78
C GLN A 251 -10.86 -5.78 -24.73
N VAL A 252 -10.06 -6.22 -23.75
CA VAL A 252 -9.49 -5.33 -22.73
C VAL A 252 -8.49 -4.36 -23.37
N MET A 253 -7.62 -4.84 -24.26
CA MET A 253 -6.67 -4.00 -25.00
C MET A 253 -7.39 -2.91 -25.81
N VAL A 254 -8.46 -3.25 -26.53
CA VAL A 254 -9.25 -2.28 -27.30
C VAL A 254 -9.89 -1.23 -26.38
N GLN A 255 -10.43 -1.63 -25.23
CA GLN A 255 -11.02 -0.69 -24.27
C GLN A 255 -9.99 0.26 -23.66
N LEU A 256 -8.78 -0.23 -23.42
CA LEU A 256 -7.67 0.57 -22.90
C LEU A 256 -6.92 1.37 -23.97
N GLY A 257 -7.27 1.20 -25.25
CA GLY A 257 -6.56 1.80 -26.37
C GLY A 257 -5.11 1.30 -26.51
N MET A 258 -4.83 0.10 -25.99
CA MET A 258 -3.50 -0.52 -26.06
C MET A 258 -3.31 -1.22 -27.40
N THR A 259 -2.16 -0.97 -28.04
CA THR A 259 -1.78 -1.62 -29.29
C THR A 259 -0.98 -2.89 -29.01
N VAL A 260 -0.99 -3.82 -29.96
CA VAL A 260 -0.12 -5.00 -29.91
C VAL A 260 1.28 -4.58 -30.34
N GLY A 261 2.27 -4.69 -29.44
CA GLY A 261 3.67 -4.39 -29.73
C GLY A 261 4.51 -4.17 -28.46
N ASP A 262 5.75 -3.72 -28.66
CA ASP A 262 6.74 -3.43 -27.61
C ASP A 262 6.53 -2.04 -26.98
N GLU A 263 5.27 -1.58 -26.93
CA GLU A 263 4.94 -0.31 -26.30
C GLU A 263 5.10 -0.43 -24.78
N ILE A 264 5.66 0.63 -24.19
CA ILE A 264 5.76 0.81 -22.75
C ILE A 264 5.23 2.20 -22.39
N ARG A 265 3.95 2.24 -22.05
CA ARG A 265 3.16 3.45 -21.83
C ARG A 265 2.24 3.35 -20.64
N PHE A 266 2.05 2.18 -20.01
CA PHE A 266 1.04 2.00 -18.96
C PHE A 266 1.60 1.44 -17.64
N ASN A 267 1.15 1.94 -16.49
CA ASN A 267 1.36 1.27 -15.20
C ASN A 267 0.33 0.14 -15.04
N VAL A 268 0.69 -1.07 -15.50
CA VAL A 268 -0.19 -2.24 -15.44
C VAL A 268 -0.42 -2.74 -14.01
N CYS A 269 0.51 -2.47 -13.09
CA CYS A 269 0.32 -2.78 -11.67
C CYS A 269 -0.85 -1.98 -11.09
N GLU A 270 -0.86 -0.66 -11.31
CA GLU A 270 -1.98 0.21 -10.91
C GLU A 270 -3.29 -0.15 -11.60
N LEU A 271 -3.24 -0.55 -12.88
CA LEU A 271 -4.42 -1.07 -13.58
C LEU A 271 -4.97 -2.31 -12.87
N GLY A 272 -4.10 -3.23 -12.43
CA GLY A 272 -4.48 -4.42 -11.69
C GLY A 272 -5.16 -4.11 -10.36
N VAL A 273 -4.62 -3.13 -9.64
CA VAL A 273 -5.22 -2.59 -8.41
C VAL A 273 -6.58 -1.96 -8.69
N ALA A 274 -6.70 -1.20 -9.78
CA ALA A 274 -7.93 -0.50 -10.14
C ALA A 274 -9.06 -1.44 -10.60
N VAL A 275 -8.74 -2.57 -11.24
CA VAL A 275 -9.72 -3.65 -11.48
C VAL A 275 -10.01 -4.46 -10.22
N GLY A 276 -9.23 -4.23 -9.17
CA GLY A 276 -9.53 -4.59 -7.79
C GLY A 276 -8.65 -5.68 -7.19
N LEU A 277 -7.63 -6.16 -7.91
CA LEU A 277 -6.71 -7.16 -7.35
C LEU A 277 -5.79 -6.54 -6.28
N PRO A 278 -5.36 -7.32 -5.26
CA PRO A 278 -4.39 -6.83 -4.30
C PRO A 278 -3.08 -6.43 -4.98
N ARG A 279 -2.58 -5.22 -4.66
CA ARG A 279 -1.35 -4.67 -5.25
C ARG A 279 -0.18 -5.63 -5.15
N ARG A 280 0.00 -6.25 -3.99
CA ARG A 280 1.06 -7.23 -3.75
C ARG A 280 1.00 -8.40 -4.74
N THR A 281 -0.19 -8.97 -4.94
CA THR A 281 -0.41 -10.11 -5.83
C THR A 281 -0.17 -9.75 -7.29
N VAL A 282 -0.64 -8.58 -7.72
CA VAL A 282 -0.38 -8.08 -9.08
C VAL A 282 1.12 -7.89 -9.30
N ARG A 283 1.78 -7.20 -8.37
CA ARG A 283 3.22 -6.94 -8.42
C ARG A 283 4.03 -8.22 -8.50
N GLU A 284 3.79 -9.19 -7.61
CA GLU A 284 4.47 -10.50 -7.62
C GLU A 284 4.28 -11.19 -8.98
N CYS A 285 3.06 -11.23 -9.51
CA CYS A 285 2.78 -11.80 -10.83
C CYS A 285 3.53 -11.10 -11.97
N LEU A 286 3.63 -9.76 -11.94
CA LEU A 286 4.35 -8.99 -12.97
C LEU A 286 5.87 -9.11 -12.87
N LEU A 287 6.40 -9.44 -11.69
CA LEU A 287 7.83 -9.64 -11.46
C LEU A 287 8.28 -11.08 -11.79
N GLU A 288 7.36 -12.05 -11.83
CA GLU A 288 7.63 -13.46 -12.12
C GLU A 288 7.81 -13.74 -13.63
N GLY A 289 8.95 -13.34 -14.19
CA GLY A 289 9.36 -13.74 -15.54
C GLY A 289 8.56 -13.08 -16.68
N VAL A 290 7.68 -12.14 -16.38
CA VAL A 290 6.91 -11.37 -17.36
C VAL A 290 7.81 -10.31 -18.03
N GLY A 291 7.58 -10.06 -19.32
CA GLY A 291 8.25 -8.99 -20.06
C GLY A 291 7.82 -7.59 -19.55
N ILE A 292 8.63 -6.58 -19.85
CA ILE A 292 8.32 -5.20 -19.46
C ILE A 292 7.46 -4.48 -20.51
N GLU A 293 7.03 -5.14 -21.56
CA GLU A 293 6.09 -4.61 -22.55
C GLU A 293 4.68 -4.58 -21.97
N ASP A 294 3.89 -3.54 -22.29
CA ASP A 294 2.54 -3.41 -21.71
C ASP A 294 1.62 -4.57 -22.12
N SER A 295 1.82 -5.13 -23.32
CA SER A 295 1.06 -6.28 -23.82
C SER A 295 1.33 -7.54 -22.99
N ALA A 296 2.59 -7.83 -22.67
CA ALA A 296 2.98 -8.96 -21.84
C ALA A 296 2.48 -8.80 -20.39
N GLN A 297 2.62 -7.60 -19.82
CA GLN A 297 2.12 -7.32 -18.48
C GLN A 297 0.58 -7.42 -18.40
N LEU A 298 -0.14 -6.94 -19.42
CA LEU A 298 -1.59 -7.02 -19.46
C LEU A 298 -2.07 -8.47 -19.59
N GLU A 299 -1.39 -9.29 -20.40
CA GLU A 299 -1.72 -10.71 -20.52
C GLU A 299 -1.57 -11.45 -19.17
N ALA A 300 -0.48 -11.17 -18.44
CA ALA A 300 -0.27 -11.69 -17.10
C ALA A 300 -1.38 -11.23 -16.13
N LEU A 301 -1.73 -9.94 -16.17
CA LEU A 301 -2.79 -9.36 -15.34
C LEU A 301 -4.16 -10.00 -15.61
N VAL A 302 -4.56 -10.14 -16.88
CA VAL A 302 -5.85 -10.75 -17.25
C VAL A 302 -5.88 -12.21 -16.82
N SER A 303 -4.76 -12.93 -16.99
CA SER A 303 -4.63 -14.33 -16.55
C SER A 303 -4.80 -14.44 -15.02
N LEU A 304 -4.10 -13.58 -14.27
CA LEU A 304 -4.20 -13.51 -12.81
C LEU A 304 -5.63 -13.20 -12.36
N TYR A 305 -6.28 -12.20 -12.98
CA TYR A 305 -7.65 -11.83 -12.64
C TYR A 305 -8.61 -13.00 -12.86
N MET A 306 -8.48 -13.69 -13.99
CA MET A 306 -9.32 -14.84 -14.33
C MET A 306 -9.08 -16.02 -13.39
N GLU A 307 -7.84 -16.26 -12.99
CA GLU A 307 -7.49 -17.28 -11.98
C GLU A 307 -8.16 -16.98 -10.63
N LYS A 308 -8.10 -15.72 -10.15
CA LYS A 308 -8.59 -15.34 -8.83
C LYS A 308 -10.11 -15.19 -8.72
N THR A 309 -10.75 -14.70 -9.78
CA THR A 309 -12.17 -14.30 -9.72
C THR A 309 -13.09 -15.19 -10.55
N GLN A 310 -12.56 -15.87 -11.58
CA GLN A 310 -13.33 -16.60 -12.59
C GLN A 310 -14.46 -15.77 -13.25
N ASN A 311 -14.46 -14.44 -13.13
CA ASN A 311 -15.56 -13.57 -13.52
C ASN A 311 -15.15 -12.57 -14.61
N ALA A 312 -15.24 -13.00 -15.86
CA ALA A 312 -14.86 -12.19 -17.02
C ALA A 312 -15.77 -10.97 -17.24
N GLU A 313 -17.06 -11.06 -16.94
CA GLU A 313 -18.00 -9.94 -17.11
C GLU A 313 -17.67 -8.80 -16.14
N ARG A 314 -17.31 -9.14 -14.91
CA ARG A 314 -16.86 -8.17 -13.91
C ARG A 314 -15.57 -7.48 -14.33
N LEU A 315 -14.59 -8.22 -14.90
CA LEU A 315 -13.38 -7.61 -15.44
C LEU A 315 -13.72 -6.55 -16.50
N GLN A 316 -14.60 -6.90 -17.45
CA GLN A 316 -15.01 -5.97 -18.50
C GLN A 316 -15.78 -4.77 -17.96
N SER A 317 -16.66 -4.97 -16.97
CA SER A 317 -17.37 -3.86 -16.32
C SER A 317 -16.38 -2.91 -15.66
N ARG A 318 -15.42 -3.44 -14.89
CA ARG A 318 -14.39 -2.64 -14.23
C ARG A 318 -13.53 -1.90 -15.23
N VAL A 319 -13.01 -2.58 -16.25
CA VAL A 319 -12.18 -1.93 -17.30
C VAL A 319 -12.95 -0.81 -18.01
N LYS A 320 -14.26 -0.95 -18.26
CA LYS A 320 -15.10 0.12 -18.83
C LYS A 320 -15.29 1.32 -17.92
N GLU A 321 -15.24 1.13 -16.60
CA GLU A 321 -15.34 2.22 -15.61
C GLU A 321 -14.04 3.04 -15.54
N LEU A 322 -12.92 2.46 -15.98
CA LEU A 322 -11.59 3.04 -15.92
C LEU A 322 -11.28 3.95 -17.10
N SER A 323 -10.56 5.05 -16.83
CA SER A 323 -9.97 5.87 -17.88
C SER A 323 -8.55 5.40 -18.16
N PRO A 324 -8.19 5.07 -19.42
CA PRO A 324 -6.83 4.63 -19.75
C PRO A 324 -5.77 5.69 -19.41
N GLN A 325 -6.14 6.97 -19.42
CA GLN A 325 -5.24 8.08 -19.12
C GLN A 325 -4.69 8.05 -17.69
N TRP A 326 -5.39 7.41 -16.75
CA TRP A 326 -4.96 7.30 -15.35
C TRP A 326 -3.73 6.42 -15.16
N PHE A 327 -3.55 5.45 -16.04
CA PHE A 327 -2.43 4.52 -15.97
C PHE A 327 -1.35 4.86 -16.98
N GLN A 328 -1.54 5.89 -17.81
CA GLN A 328 -0.50 6.29 -18.76
C GLN A 328 0.72 6.83 -18.02
N LEU A 329 1.89 6.58 -18.57
CA LEU A 329 3.16 7.07 -18.08
C LEU A 329 3.51 8.40 -18.76
N SER A 330 4.26 9.24 -18.05
CA SER A 330 4.81 10.46 -18.64
C SER A 330 5.78 10.13 -19.78
N GLU A 331 6.08 11.12 -20.63
CA GLU A 331 7.07 10.95 -21.70
C GLU A 331 8.43 10.51 -21.13
N ARG A 332 8.83 11.12 -20.00
CA ARG A 332 10.06 10.75 -19.29
C ARG A 332 10.02 9.29 -18.80
N GLY A 333 8.94 8.86 -18.18
CA GLY A 333 8.74 7.46 -17.76
C GLY A 333 8.88 6.48 -18.92
N CYS A 334 8.26 6.78 -20.06
CA CYS A 334 8.39 5.97 -21.28
C CYS A 334 9.85 5.90 -21.79
N LEU A 335 10.59 7.01 -21.74
CA LEU A 335 11.99 7.07 -22.18
C LEU A 335 12.93 6.30 -21.22
N LEU A 336 12.67 6.36 -19.91
CA LEU A 336 13.41 5.59 -18.91
C LEU A 336 13.20 4.09 -19.09
N LEU A 337 11.96 3.65 -19.34
CA LEU A 337 11.66 2.24 -19.59
C LEU A 337 12.27 1.72 -20.90
N ARG A 338 12.39 2.56 -21.93
CA ARG A 338 13.19 2.22 -23.13
C ARG A 338 14.68 2.08 -22.83
N LEU A 339 15.20 2.83 -21.86
CA LEU A 339 16.57 2.67 -21.39
C LEU A 339 16.73 1.36 -20.61
N VAL A 340 15.73 0.97 -19.82
CA VAL A 340 15.65 -0.35 -19.15
C VAL A 340 15.64 -1.48 -20.17
N GLN A 341 14.79 -1.42 -21.21
CA GLN A 341 14.81 -2.38 -22.33
C GLN A 341 16.21 -2.49 -22.95
N LYS A 342 16.92 -1.36 -23.10
CA LYS A 342 18.29 -1.40 -23.63
C LYS A 342 19.23 -2.16 -22.69
N ALA A 343 19.14 -1.98 -21.37
CA ALA A 343 19.90 -2.78 -20.41
C ALA A 343 19.54 -4.28 -20.51
N GLU A 344 18.26 -4.62 -20.63
CA GLU A 344 17.82 -6.00 -20.82
C GLU A 344 18.42 -6.64 -22.08
N THR A 345 18.37 -5.93 -23.22
CA THR A 345 18.96 -6.45 -24.47
C THR A 345 20.46 -6.68 -24.36
N LEU A 346 21.17 -5.80 -23.65
CA LEU A 346 22.60 -5.98 -23.38
C LEU A 346 22.82 -7.20 -22.49
N LEU A 347 22.07 -7.36 -21.40
CA LEU A 347 22.19 -8.52 -20.50
C LEU A 347 21.94 -9.84 -21.24
N ARG A 348 20.90 -9.89 -22.09
CA ARG A 348 20.56 -11.09 -22.88
C ARG A 348 21.56 -11.41 -23.99
N SER A 349 22.36 -10.46 -24.47
CA SER A 349 23.37 -10.74 -25.50
C SER A 349 24.60 -11.50 -24.99
N GLY A 350 24.70 -11.73 -23.66
CA GLY A 350 25.67 -12.67 -23.08
C GLY A 350 27.14 -12.25 -23.15
N THR A 351 27.43 -10.99 -23.50
CA THR A 351 28.78 -10.42 -23.60
C THR A 351 29.37 -10.00 -22.25
N HIS A 352 28.71 -10.32 -21.12
CA HIS A 352 29.17 -9.99 -19.78
C HIS A 352 29.90 -11.17 -19.16
N SER A 353 31.18 -11.02 -18.81
CA SER A 353 31.93 -12.08 -18.15
C SER A 353 31.50 -12.21 -16.68
N HIS A 354 30.80 -13.30 -16.34
CA HIS A 354 30.42 -13.67 -14.96
C HIS A 354 31.61 -14.06 -14.04
N LEU A 355 32.85 -13.86 -14.48
CA LEU A 355 34.03 -14.55 -13.92
C LEU A 355 34.88 -13.76 -12.93
N HIS A 356 34.55 -12.50 -12.64
CA HIS A 356 35.15 -11.78 -11.51
C HIS A 356 34.07 -10.91 -10.83
N GLY A 357 33.98 -11.02 -9.51
CA GLY A 357 32.94 -10.39 -8.70
C GLY A 357 32.69 -8.94 -9.09
N TRP A 358 31.40 -8.59 -9.13
CA TRP A 358 30.91 -7.23 -9.28
C TRP A 358 31.42 -6.29 -8.17
N ASP A 359 32.12 -6.82 -7.18
CA ASP A 359 32.89 -6.16 -6.13
C ASP A 359 33.87 -5.09 -6.63
N HIS A 360 34.47 -5.24 -7.83
CA HIS A 360 35.50 -4.31 -8.32
C HIS A 360 34.95 -2.95 -8.82
N LEU A 361 33.62 -2.80 -8.92
CA LEU A 361 32.97 -1.55 -9.32
C LEU A 361 32.44 -0.75 -8.11
N HIS A 362 32.64 -1.23 -6.88
CA HIS A 362 32.31 -0.51 -5.66
C HIS A 362 33.23 0.70 -5.38
N ASP A 363 34.44 0.72 -5.95
CA ASP A 363 35.34 1.89 -5.86
C ASP A 363 35.07 2.89 -7.00
N GLN A 364 34.28 3.91 -6.69
CA GLN A 364 33.95 5.01 -7.61
C GLN A 364 35.17 5.85 -8.05
N ASP A 365 36.35 5.70 -7.44
CA ASP A 365 37.56 6.43 -7.86
C ASP A 365 38.02 6.04 -9.27
N HIS A 366 37.64 4.85 -9.76
CA HIS A 366 37.91 4.42 -11.13
C HIS A 366 36.92 4.97 -12.17
N LEU A 367 35.73 5.41 -11.77
CA LEU A 367 34.77 6.08 -12.67
C LEU A 367 35.15 7.54 -12.97
N ARG A 368 36.15 8.12 -12.28
CA ARG A 368 36.69 9.44 -12.62
C ARG A 368 37.87 9.41 -13.58
N SER A 369 38.47 8.25 -13.78
CA SER A 369 39.60 8.04 -14.68
C SER A 369 39.18 7.16 -15.86
N TRP A 370 38.32 7.70 -16.72
CA TRP A 370 37.88 7.05 -17.97
C TRP A 370 39.05 6.73 -18.93
N ASP A 371 40.24 7.26 -18.68
CA ASP A 371 41.41 7.20 -19.56
C ASP A 371 42.35 5.99 -19.35
N HIS A 372 42.11 5.09 -18.40
CA HIS A 372 43.12 4.10 -17.98
C HIS A 372 42.74 2.61 -18.06
N LEU A 373 41.68 2.21 -18.78
CA LEU A 373 41.33 0.79 -18.93
C LEU A 373 41.28 0.34 -20.40
N HIS A 374 42.00 -0.76 -20.69
CA HIS A 374 42.29 -1.30 -22.02
C HIS A 374 41.04 -1.61 -22.86
N SER A 375 41.13 -1.36 -24.16
CA SER A 375 40.05 -1.33 -25.16
C SER A 375 39.51 -2.70 -25.63
N GLY A 376 39.74 -3.77 -24.87
CA GLY A 376 39.56 -5.14 -25.36
C GLY A 376 38.18 -5.77 -25.19
N ASP A 377 37.51 -5.59 -24.03
CA ASP A 377 36.46 -6.56 -23.64
C ASP A 377 35.40 -6.06 -22.63
N ARG A 378 35.13 -4.74 -22.50
CA ARG A 378 34.36 -4.17 -21.36
C ARG A 378 33.34 -3.07 -21.69
N THR A 379 32.76 -3.01 -22.89
CA THR A 379 31.83 -1.93 -23.27
C THR A 379 30.42 -2.15 -22.74
N ASP A 380 29.89 -3.38 -22.82
CA ASP A 380 28.47 -3.64 -22.55
C ASP A 380 28.15 -3.67 -21.05
N GLN A 381 29.00 -4.28 -20.23
CA GLN A 381 28.86 -4.29 -18.76
C GLN A 381 28.90 -2.87 -18.18
N ARG A 382 29.80 -2.03 -18.71
CA ARG A 382 29.87 -0.60 -18.34
C ARG A 382 28.60 0.14 -18.73
N ALA A 383 28.05 -0.14 -19.90
CA ALA A 383 26.82 0.47 -20.36
C ALA A 383 25.62 0.08 -19.48
N VAL A 384 25.48 -1.20 -19.10
CA VAL A 384 24.43 -1.66 -18.18
C VAL A 384 24.52 -0.97 -16.83
N TRP A 385 25.72 -0.88 -16.23
CA TRP A 385 25.89 -0.22 -14.94
C TRP A 385 25.64 1.29 -15.01
N ALA A 386 26.06 1.94 -16.10
CA ALA A 386 25.75 3.34 -16.33
C ALA A 386 24.24 3.56 -16.49
N ILE A 387 23.52 2.63 -17.13
CA ILE A 387 22.05 2.66 -17.21
C ILE A 387 21.45 2.53 -15.80
N PHE A 388 21.79 1.50 -15.03
CA PHE A 388 21.24 1.32 -13.68
C PHE A 388 21.53 2.52 -12.77
N SER A 389 22.75 3.05 -12.82
CA SER A 389 23.15 4.26 -12.08
C SER A 389 22.30 5.47 -12.49
N PHE A 390 22.10 5.68 -13.80
CA PHE A 390 21.27 6.77 -14.29
C PHE A 390 19.80 6.63 -13.85
N LEU A 391 19.25 5.41 -13.88
CA LEU A 391 17.87 5.15 -13.50
C LEU A 391 17.62 5.46 -12.02
N VAL A 392 18.49 4.98 -11.12
CA VAL A 392 18.38 5.28 -9.70
C VAL A 392 18.59 6.76 -9.41
N TRP A 393 19.56 7.40 -10.08
CA TRP A 393 19.77 8.85 -10.00
C TRP A 393 18.51 9.62 -10.37
N ASP A 394 17.77 9.17 -11.39
CA ASP A 394 16.53 9.82 -11.77
C ASP A 394 15.37 9.57 -10.81
N CYS A 395 15.28 8.37 -10.22
CA CYS A 395 14.36 8.09 -9.12
C CYS A 395 14.62 9.04 -7.95
N MET A 396 15.88 9.30 -7.61
CA MET A 396 16.25 10.23 -6.52
C MET A 396 15.78 11.67 -6.81
N ALA A 397 15.91 12.14 -8.06
CA ALA A 397 15.39 13.44 -8.47
C ALA A 397 13.86 13.56 -8.28
N GLU A 398 13.14 12.45 -8.41
CA GLU A 398 11.69 12.41 -8.28
C GLU A 398 11.22 12.38 -6.82
N VAL A 399 11.93 11.64 -5.93
CA VAL A 399 11.41 11.31 -4.59
C VAL A 399 12.12 11.96 -3.40
N LEU A 400 13.27 12.61 -3.60
CA LEU A 400 14.00 13.28 -2.52
C LEU A 400 13.82 14.80 -2.58
N GLU A 401 13.54 15.43 -1.45
CA GLU A 401 13.48 16.90 -1.36
C GLU A 401 14.82 17.53 -1.75
N GLU A 402 15.93 16.98 -1.24
CA GLU A 402 17.30 17.39 -1.54
C GLU A 402 18.14 16.17 -1.96
N PRO A 403 18.12 15.77 -3.23
CA PRO A 403 18.89 14.61 -3.70
C PRO A 403 20.40 14.89 -3.67
N GLU A 404 21.17 14.05 -3.00
CA GLU A 404 22.61 14.21 -2.92
C GLU A 404 23.29 13.77 -4.22
N ALA A 405 24.12 14.64 -4.79
CA ALA A 405 24.91 14.32 -5.98
C ALA A 405 26.07 13.32 -5.72
N LYS A 406 26.35 12.98 -4.45
CA LYS A 406 27.46 12.10 -4.08
C LYS A 406 27.04 11.24 -2.89
N SER A 407 26.35 10.13 -3.14
CA SER A 407 26.10 9.14 -2.09
C SER A 407 27.42 8.44 -1.71
N SER A 408 27.78 8.47 -0.44
CA SER A 408 28.82 7.59 0.09
C SER A 408 28.30 6.14 0.00
N GLY A 409 28.92 5.30 -0.84
CA GLY A 409 28.53 3.89 -0.99
C GLY A 409 27.96 3.48 -2.36
N GLY A 410 28.07 4.32 -3.39
CA GLY A 410 27.69 3.95 -4.75
C GLY A 410 26.19 3.69 -4.94
N LEU A 411 25.83 2.73 -5.80
CA LEU A 411 24.44 2.41 -6.10
C LEU A 411 23.65 1.95 -4.87
N LEU A 412 24.25 1.16 -3.98
CA LEU A 412 23.62 0.76 -2.71
C LEU A 412 23.39 1.96 -1.79
N GLY A 413 24.34 2.90 -1.75
CA GLY A 413 24.15 4.17 -1.05
C GLY A 413 22.98 4.99 -1.62
N MET A 414 22.74 4.95 -2.93
CA MET A 414 21.58 5.59 -3.55
C MET A 414 20.27 4.88 -3.21
N ILE A 415 20.25 3.54 -3.18
CA ILE A 415 19.09 2.74 -2.74
C ILE A 415 18.72 3.05 -1.28
N GLU A 416 19.72 3.20 -0.41
CA GLU A 416 19.48 3.59 0.99
C GLU A 416 18.86 4.99 1.09
N GLN A 417 19.31 5.95 0.28
CA GLN A 417 18.68 7.27 0.22
C GLN A 417 17.22 7.16 -0.26
N LEU A 418 16.93 6.37 -1.30
CA LEU A 418 15.55 6.13 -1.75
C LEU A 418 14.69 5.51 -0.65
N ARG A 419 15.25 4.61 0.18
CA ARG A 419 14.56 4.00 1.32
C ARG A 419 14.09 5.03 2.33
N THR A 420 14.90 6.06 2.60
CA THR A 420 14.52 7.15 3.53
C THR A 420 13.36 8.01 3.03
N SER A 421 13.07 8.02 1.72
CA SER A 421 11.98 8.82 1.16
C SER A 421 10.58 8.34 1.57
N GLY A 422 10.41 7.03 1.83
CA GLY A 422 9.10 6.40 2.04
C GLY A 422 8.14 6.49 0.83
N ARG A 423 8.63 6.90 -0.35
CA ARG A 423 7.85 7.05 -1.60
C ARG A 423 8.01 5.87 -2.56
N VAL A 424 9.09 5.10 -2.40
CA VAL A 424 9.30 3.84 -3.14
C VAL A 424 8.97 2.68 -2.20
N GLU A 425 8.31 1.65 -2.72
CA GLU A 425 8.01 0.45 -1.94
C GLU A 425 9.30 -0.22 -1.43
N ALA A 426 9.35 -0.45 -0.11
CA ALA A 426 10.52 -1.04 0.54
C ALA A 426 10.87 -2.43 -0.03
N CYS A 427 9.87 -3.22 -0.43
CA CYS A 427 10.06 -4.54 -1.03
C CYS A 427 10.73 -4.47 -2.41
N LEU A 428 10.42 -3.48 -3.25
CA LEU A 428 11.09 -3.28 -4.54
C LEU A 428 12.56 -2.88 -4.34
N LEU A 429 12.82 -1.97 -3.39
CA LEU A 429 14.19 -1.56 -3.05
C LEU A 429 15.03 -2.72 -2.51
N GLN A 430 14.45 -3.55 -1.64
CA GLN A 430 15.10 -4.73 -1.10
C GLN A 430 15.40 -5.77 -2.19
N GLU A 431 14.48 -5.98 -3.13
CA GLU A 431 14.66 -6.93 -4.22
C GLU A 431 15.76 -6.47 -5.19
N VAL A 432 15.82 -5.17 -5.55
CA VAL A 432 16.93 -4.61 -6.34
C VAL A 432 18.27 -4.78 -5.64
N GLU A 433 18.34 -4.46 -4.34
CA GLU A 433 19.55 -4.62 -3.54
C GLU A 433 20.03 -6.07 -3.53
N GLN A 434 19.12 -7.02 -3.32
CA GLN A 434 19.43 -8.45 -3.36
C GLN A 434 19.93 -8.87 -4.76
N CYS A 435 19.21 -8.49 -5.81
CA CYS A 435 19.57 -8.83 -7.18
C CYS A 435 20.97 -8.35 -7.57
N TRP A 436 21.35 -7.14 -7.13
CA TRP A 436 22.67 -6.58 -7.40
C TRP A 436 23.77 -7.17 -6.52
N THR A 437 23.43 -7.61 -5.32
CA THR A 437 24.36 -8.32 -4.43
C THR A 437 24.70 -9.71 -4.99
N GLU A 438 23.70 -10.41 -5.56
CA GLU A 438 23.89 -11.72 -6.18
C GLU A 438 24.64 -11.61 -7.52
N GLY A 439 24.25 -10.66 -8.38
CA GLY A 439 25.00 -10.27 -9.58
C GLY A 439 25.07 -11.32 -10.70
N ASP A 440 24.36 -12.43 -10.60
CA ASP A 440 24.23 -13.40 -11.71
C ASP A 440 23.26 -12.90 -12.80
N ALA A 441 23.21 -13.61 -13.93
CA ALA A 441 22.41 -13.18 -15.08
C ALA A 441 20.91 -13.12 -14.77
N GLU A 442 20.37 -14.07 -14.00
CA GLU A 442 18.95 -14.12 -13.68
C GLU A 442 18.60 -13.00 -12.71
N SER A 443 19.43 -12.76 -11.69
CA SER A 443 19.24 -11.67 -10.74
C SER A 443 19.37 -10.30 -11.38
N LEU A 444 20.30 -10.09 -12.32
CA LEU A 444 20.37 -8.85 -13.09
C LEU A 444 19.16 -8.65 -14.01
N LEU A 445 18.66 -9.71 -14.65
CA LEU A 445 17.40 -9.65 -15.41
C LEU A 445 16.19 -9.40 -14.50
N GLN A 446 16.22 -9.89 -13.26
CA GLN A 446 15.19 -9.57 -12.29
C GLN A 446 15.24 -8.08 -11.91
N SER A 447 16.43 -7.52 -11.68
CA SER A 447 16.58 -6.09 -11.40
C SER A 447 16.00 -5.19 -12.50
N VAL A 448 16.03 -5.61 -13.77
CA VAL A 448 15.36 -4.91 -14.89
C VAL A 448 13.85 -4.78 -14.64
N ARG A 449 13.19 -5.87 -14.23
CA ARG A 449 11.73 -5.88 -13.95
C ARG A 449 11.40 -5.02 -12.74
N VAL A 450 12.20 -5.12 -11.69
CA VAL A 450 11.98 -4.37 -10.45
C VAL A 450 12.18 -2.87 -10.68
N LEU A 451 13.26 -2.47 -11.37
CA LEU A 451 13.48 -1.08 -11.78
C LEU A 451 12.37 -0.58 -12.71
N ALA A 452 11.91 -1.40 -13.65
CA ALA A 452 10.79 -1.03 -14.51
C ALA A 452 9.52 -0.75 -13.69
N GLN A 453 9.21 -1.58 -12.69
CA GLN A 453 8.07 -1.34 -11.82
C GLN A 453 8.23 -0.06 -10.99
N MET A 454 9.41 0.18 -10.40
CA MET A 454 9.71 1.43 -9.70
C MET A 454 9.48 2.66 -10.59
N LEU A 455 9.97 2.63 -11.83
CA LEU A 455 9.81 3.75 -12.77
C LEU A 455 8.34 3.97 -13.18
N ARG A 456 7.54 2.91 -13.29
CA ARG A 456 6.10 3.04 -13.54
C ARG A 456 5.36 3.70 -12.39
N ASP A 457 5.75 3.38 -11.16
CA ASP A 457 5.14 3.95 -9.95
C ASP A 457 5.52 5.42 -9.75
N LEU A 458 6.72 5.82 -10.18
CA LEU A 458 7.25 7.17 -10.01
C LEU A 458 6.91 8.14 -11.16
N HIS A 459 6.52 7.65 -12.34
CA HIS A 459 6.33 8.51 -13.52
C HIS A 459 4.94 8.38 -14.19
N PRO A 460 3.83 8.53 -13.46
CA PRO A 460 2.51 8.64 -14.07
C PRO A 460 2.42 9.90 -14.97
N CYS A 461 1.54 9.84 -15.98
CA CYS A 461 1.30 10.93 -16.93
C CYS A 461 0.47 12.05 -16.31
N GLN A 462 -0.56 11.70 -15.52
CA GLN A 462 -1.38 12.68 -14.81
C GLN A 462 -0.75 12.98 -13.44
N GLU A 463 -0.73 14.26 -13.05
CA GLU A 463 -0.46 14.69 -11.68
C GLU A 463 -1.64 14.37 -10.76
N ASP A 464 -2.05 13.11 -10.74
CA ASP A 464 -3.07 12.62 -9.85
C ASP A 464 -2.47 12.45 -8.45
N PHE A 465 -3.32 12.63 -7.45
CA PHE A 465 -2.93 12.30 -6.09
C PHE A 465 -2.99 10.78 -5.91
N GLN A 466 -1.88 10.20 -5.44
CA GLN A 466 -1.89 8.84 -4.92
C GLN A 466 -2.74 8.81 -3.65
N LEU A 467 -3.77 7.97 -3.65
CA LEU A 467 -4.67 7.80 -2.53
C LEU A 467 -4.25 6.57 -1.71
N SER A 468 -4.14 6.71 -0.40
CA SER A 468 -4.00 5.54 0.48
C SER A 468 -5.27 4.67 0.45
N SER A 469 -5.13 3.42 0.90
CA SER A 469 -6.30 2.61 1.26
C SER A 469 -7.18 3.39 2.26
N GLN A 470 -8.50 3.28 2.09
CA GLN A 470 -9.46 4.01 2.90
C GLN A 470 -9.61 3.34 4.27
N VAL A 471 -9.22 4.05 5.32
CA VAL A 471 -9.43 3.62 6.71
C VAL A 471 -10.49 4.52 7.34
N GLU A 472 -11.66 3.98 7.69
CA GLU A 472 -12.80 4.74 8.22
C GLU A 472 -13.22 5.94 7.34
N GLY A 473 -13.20 5.76 6.01
CA GLY A 473 -13.53 6.79 5.04
C GLY A 473 -12.44 7.86 4.84
N LEU A 474 -11.28 7.76 5.51
CA LEU A 474 -10.14 8.65 5.32
C LEU A 474 -9.21 8.10 4.24
N SER A 475 -8.96 8.91 3.20
CA SER A 475 -7.89 8.73 2.22
C SER A 475 -6.81 9.78 2.46
N LEU A 476 -5.58 9.34 2.72
CA LEU A 476 -4.42 10.23 2.66
C LEU A 476 -4.10 10.51 1.19
N CYS A 477 -3.82 11.76 0.87
CA CYS A 477 -3.50 12.20 -0.48
C CYS A 477 -2.01 12.53 -0.53
N ARG A 478 -1.30 11.92 -1.47
CA ARG A 478 0.10 12.25 -1.76
C ARG A 478 0.20 12.71 -3.20
N PRO A 479 0.83 13.87 -3.49
CA PRO A 479 1.08 14.25 -4.88
C PRO A 479 2.02 13.24 -5.53
N GLY A 480 1.74 12.86 -6.79
CA GLY A 480 2.55 11.90 -7.54
C GLY A 480 4.01 12.33 -7.73
N SER A 481 4.28 13.64 -7.80
CA SER A 481 5.61 14.24 -7.87
C SER A 481 5.87 15.17 -6.69
N ILE A 482 7.15 15.39 -6.38
CA ILE A 482 7.56 16.44 -5.43
C ILE A 482 7.54 17.78 -6.15
N ASN A 483 6.78 18.74 -5.63
CA ASN A 483 6.95 20.14 -5.99
C ASN A 483 7.75 20.84 -4.90
N ARG A 484 8.90 21.41 -5.25
CA ARG A 484 9.79 22.09 -4.28
C ARG A 484 9.54 23.58 -4.36
N VAL A 485 9.05 24.16 -3.26
CA VAL A 485 8.86 25.60 -3.14
C VAL A 485 10.22 26.28 -2.91
N THR A 486 10.59 27.19 -3.82
CA THR A 486 11.88 27.89 -3.88
C THR A 486 11.71 29.40 -3.98
N SER A 487 12.81 30.13 -3.84
CA SER A 487 12.84 31.58 -4.08
C SER A 487 12.82 31.97 -5.56
N PHE A 488 12.91 31.02 -6.48
CA PHE A 488 13.02 31.28 -7.90
C PHE A 488 11.76 31.96 -8.43
N GLN A 489 11.90 32.95 -9.31
CA GLN A 489 10.78 33.69 -9.89
C GLN A 489 10.54 33.33 -11.37
N GLY A 490 11.40 32.51 -11.95
CA GLY A 490 11.45 32.27 -13.39
C GLY A 490 12.23 33.35 -14.15
N VAL A 491 12.31 33.14 -15.46
CA VAL A 491 13.01 33.98 -16.44
C VAL A 491 12.04 34.30 -17.57
N SER A 492 12.06 35.54 -18.07
CA SER A 492 11.15 35.94 -19.15
C SER A 492 11.34 35.08 -20.41
N ALA A 493 10.24 34.75 -21.09
CA ALA A 493 10.27 33.96 -22.33
C ALA A 493 11.14 34.61 -23.43
N ARG A 494 11.37 35.93 -23.40
CA ARG A 494 12.29 36.62 -24.32
C ARG A 494 13.74 36.25 -24.05
N ILE A 495 14.14 36.18 -22.78
CA ILE A 495 15.50 35.81 -22.38
C ILE A 495 15.76 34.34 -22.72
N ILE A 496 14.82 33.44 -22.41
CA ILE A 496 14.90 32.01 -22.76
C ILE A 496 15.08 31.85 -24.28
N ARG A 497 14.25 32.52 -25.09
CA ARG A 497 14.38 32.50 -26.55
C ARG A 497 15.72 33.03 -27.05
N LYS A 498 16.25 34.10 -26.43
CA LYS A 498 17.57 34.66 -26.78
C LYS A 498 18.71 33.68 -26.46
N ALA A 499 18.64 33.00 -25.31
CA ALA A 499 19.61 31.97 -24.94
C ALA A 499 19.60 30.82 -25.96
N ARG A 500 18.41 30.39 -26.40
CA ARG A 500 18.22 29.37 -27.45
C ARG A 500 18.76 29.78 -28.82
N SER A 501 18.51 31.01 -29.26
CA SER A 501 18.82 31.46 -30.63
C SER A 501 20.26 31.89 -30.86
N SER A 502 21.05 32.11 -29.80
CA SER A 502 22.45 32.58 -29.89
C SER A 502 23.44 31.54 -30.44
N MET A 503 22.99 30.45 -31.04
CA MET A 503 23.87 29.40 -31.58
C MET A 503 24.43 29.77 -32.96
N VAL A 504 25.75 29.82 -33.05
CA VAL A 504 26.48 29.70 -34.32
C VAL A 504 26.91 28.24 -34.43
N PRO A 505 26.55 27.50 -35.50
CA PRO A 505 27.05 26.15 -35.72
C PRO A 505 28.59 26.18 -35.76
N SER A 506 29.25 25.28 -35.03
CA SER A 506 30.70 25.16 -35.09
C SER A 506 31.12 24.74 -36.50
N SER A 507 31.93 25.57 -37.16
CA SER A 507 32.37 25.35 -38.55
C SER A 507 33.50 24.32 -38.71
N SER A 508 33.96 23.68 -37.62
CA SER A 508 35.25 23.00 -37.56
C SER A 508 35.24 21.50 -37.23
N ASP A 509 34.10 20.79 -37.26
CA ASP A 509 34.06 19.39 -36.78
C ASP A 509 33.87 18.37 -37.91
N GLN A 510 34.96 18.08 -38.63
CA GLN A 510 35.03 16.96 -39.60
C GLN A 510 35.19 15.58 -38.92
N ASP A 511 35.58 15.52 -37.63
CA ASP A 511 35.95 14.27 -36.93
C ASP A 511 35.03 13.84 -35.76
N VAL A 512 33.91 14.52 -35.54
CA VAL A 512 33.03 14.26 -34.37
C VAL A 512 31.79 13.45 -34.78
N THR A 513 31.48 12.38 -34.04
CA THR A 513 30.27 11.56 -34.28
C THR A 513 29.00 12.41 -34.14
N PRO A 514 27.92 12.10 -34.89
CA PRO A 514 26.66 12.87 -34.80
C PRO A 514 26.12 12.97 -33.37
N LEU A 515 26.26 11.90 -32.58
CA LEU A 515 25.81 11.85 -31.18
C LEU A 515 26.65 12.77 -30.28
N ALA A 516 27.98 12.79 -30.45
CA ALA A 516 28.86 13.69 -29.70
C ALA A 516 28.58 15.17 -30.02
N ARG A 517 28.27 15.49 -31.29
CA ARG A 517 27.86 16.83 -31.69
C ARG A 517 26.55 17.24 -31.02
N GLN A 518 25.52 16.39 -31.07
CA GLN A 518 24.22 16.65 -30.42
C GLN A 518 24.36 16.84 -28.91
N TYR A 519 25.17 16.02 -28.24
CA TYR A 519 25.43 16.15 -26.81
C TYR A 519 26.10 17.48 -26.49
N ARG A 520 27.15 17.86 -27.23
CA ARG A 520 27.83 19.15 -27.05
C ARG A 520 26.88 20.32 -27.24
N GLU A 521 26.09 20.32 -28.31
CA GLU A 521 25.11 21.37 -28.59
C GLU A 521 24.11 21.55 -27.45
N MET A 522 23.62 20.44 -26.90
CA MET A 522 22.72 20.44 -25.75
C MET A 522 23.38 20.99 -24.48
N CYS A 523 24.61 20.56 -24.14
CA CYS A 523 25.34 21.11 -22.99
C CYS A 523 25.57 22.62 -23.10
N VAL A 524 25.85 23.13 -24.31
CA VAL A 524 25.97 24.57 -24.57
C VAL A 524 24.64 25.29 -24.35
N ARG A 525 23.51 24.70 -24.77
CA ARG A 525 22.17 25.26 -24.51
C ARG A 525 21.88 25.33 -23.01
N ILE A 526 22.16 24.27 -22.27
CA ILE A 526 22.03 24.24 -20.80
C ILE A 526 22.88 25.36 -20.19
N ALA A 527 24.17 25.45 -20.54
CA ALA A 527 25.07 26.48 -20.02
C ALA A 527 24.52 27.89 -20.20
N ARG A 528 24.00 28.21 -21.39
CA ARG A 528 23.43 29.53 -21.71
C ARG A 528 22.12 29.81 -20.98
N LEU A 529 21.28 28.79 -20.79
CA LEU A 529 20.06 28.92 -20.00
C LEU A 529 20.38 29.20 -18.53
N LEU A 530 21.40 28.54 -17.97
CA LEU A 530 21.85 28.79 -16.61
C LEU A 530 22.51 30.19 -16.46
N GLU A 531 23.26 30.65 -17.46
CA GLU A 531 23.78 32.03 -17.51
C GLU A 531 22.65 33.07 -17.60
N ALA A 532 21.52 32.73 -18.23
CA ALA A 532 20.36 33.59 -18.27
C ALA A 532 19.65 33.74 -16.91
N VAL A 533 19.69 32.68 -16.08
CA VAL A 533 19.21 32.75 -14.68
C VAL A 533 20.13 33.65 -13.85
N ARG A 534 21.45 33.53 -14.04
CA ARG A 534 22.44 34.34 -13.32
C ARG A 534 23.46 34.97 -14.25
N PRO A 535 23.18 36.16 -14.80
CA PRO A 535 24.11 36.83 -15.70
C PRO A 535 25.38 37.23 -14.95
N LYS A 536 26.50 36.55 -15.25
CA LYS A 536 27.85 36.96 -14.81
C LYS A 536 28.35 38.10 -15.69
N LYS A 537 29.27 38.92 -15.15
CA LYS A 537 29.89 40.04 -15.90
C LYS A 537 30.76 39.57 -17.07
N GLU A 538 31.32 38.35 -16.97
CA GLU A 538 32.12 37.74 -18.03
C GLU A 538 31.30 36.65 -18.72
N THR A 539 31.15 36.78 -20.04
CA THR A 539 30.49 35.79 -20.90
C THR A 539 31.50 34.74 -21.34
N PHE A 540 31.22 33.46 -21.09
CA PHE A 540 32.06 32.36 -21.57
C PHE A 540 31.84 32.14 -23.08
N ASP A 541 32.92 32.06 -23.87
CA ASP A 541 32.80 31.77 -25.30
C ASP A 541 32.67 30.27 -25.56
N PHE A 542 31.46 29.83 -25.94
CA PHE A 542 31.15 28.44 -26.25
C PHE A 542 31.45 28.04 -27.70
N SER A 543 31.82 28.98 -28.58
CA SER A 543 31.86 28.75 -30.03
C SER A 543 32.81 27.60 -30.40
N ASN A 544 34.00 27.58 -29.78
CA ASN A 544 35.06 26.58 -30.03
C ASN A 544 35.47 25.80 -28.77
N ALA A 545 34.70 25.89 -27.68
CA ALA A 545 35.03 25.21 -26.43
C ALA A 545 34.91 23.67 -26.56
N ALA A 546 35.92 22.95 -26.05
CA ALA A 546 35.87 21.50 -25.92
C ALA A 546 34.75 21.08 -24.96
N ILE A 547 34.17 19.89 -25.15
CA ILE A 547 33.04 19.42 -24.33
C ILE A 547 33.36 19.38 -22.83
N THR A 548 34.60 19.03 -22.47
CA THR A 548 35.08 19.04 -21.08
C THR A 548 35.05 20.44 -20.47
N ALA A 549 35.44 21.47 -21.22
CA ALA A 549 35.36 22.85 -20.77
C ALA A 549 33.90 23.31 -20.61
N VAL A 550 33.02 22.91 -21.52
CA VAL A 550 31.57 23.22 -21.43
C VAL A 550 30.96 22.57 -20.19
N THR A 551 31.19 21.27 -19.96
CA THR A 551 30.61 20.56 -18.81
C THR A 551 31.18 21.04 -17.48
N GLN A 552 32.48 21.38 -17.42
CA GLN A 552 33.09 22.03 -16.25
C GLN A 552 32.47 23.39 -15.96
N HIS A 553 32.22 24.20 -16.98
CA HIS A 553 31.53 25.49 -16.81
C HIS A 553 30.13 25.30 -16.25
N VAL A 554 29.34 24.34 -16.78
CA VAL A 554 28.01 24.04 -16.23
C VAL A 554 28.10 23.62 -14.76
N ARG A 555 29.03 22.73 -14.39
CA ARG A 555 29.25 22.33 -12.98
C ARG A 555 29.57 23.54 -12.10
N PHE A 556 30.40 24.46 -12.58
CA PHE A 556 30.77 25.68 -11.87
C PHE A 556 29.61 26.67 -11.74
N VAL A 557 28.71 26.73 -12.71
CA VAL A 557 27.50 27.57 -12.61
C VAL A 557 26.52 26.97 -11.59
N LEU A 558 26.29 25.65 -11.65
CA LEU A 558 25.39 24.92 -10.75
C LEU A 558 25.88 24.83 -9.30
N SER A 559 27.16 25.07 -9.02
CA SER A 559 27.69 25.15 -7.65
C SER A 559 27.45 26.51 -6.98
N ASP A 560 26.89 27.46 -7.71
CA ASP A 560 26.57 28.76 -7.15
C ASP A 560 25.33 28.73 -6.24
N ARG A 561 25.29 29.63 -5.25
CA ARG A 561 24.16 29.78 -4.31
C ARG A 561 22.82 30.04 -4.99
N ALA A 562 22.80 30.65 -6.18
CA ALA A 562 21.56 30.85 -6.95
C ALA A 562 20.91 29.53 -7.40
N PHE A 563 21.64 28.42 -7.38
CA PHE A 563 21.16 27.08 -7.71
C PHE A 563 21.13 26.14 -6.51
N GLY A 564 21.19 26.68 -5.28
CA GLY A 564 20.96 25.89 -4.07
C GLY A 564 19.50 25.50 -3.90
N SER A 565 19.21 24.50 -3.05
CA SER A 565 17.87 23.91 -2.85
C SER A 565 16.79 24.91 -2.43
N GLY A 566 17.13 25.97 -1.70
CA GLY A 566 16.19 27.03 -1.35
C GLY A 566 15.92 28.05 -2.47
N ALA A 567 16.75 28.08 -3.53
CA ALA A 567 16.72 29.08 -4.59
C ALA A 567 16.39 28.51 -5.97
N PHE A 568 16.50 27.20 -6.16
CA PHE A 568 16.25 26.49 -7.41
C PHE A 568 15.84 25.05 -7.12
N ASP A 569 14.99 24.46 -7.95
CA ASP A 569 14.48 23.11 -7.71
C ASP A 569 15.64 22.09 -7.70
N ALA A 570 15.78 21.40 -6.57
CA ALA A 570 16.87 20.46 -6.34
C ALA A 570 16.77 19.20 -7.23
N GLY A 571 15.58 18.78 -7.64
CA GLY A 571 15.38 17.69 -8.60
C GLY A 571 15.79 18.08 -10.02
N VAL A 572 15.45 19.30 -10.46
CA VAL A 572 15.94 19.87 -11.73
C VAL A 572 17.46 19.98 -11.70
N HIS A 573 18.03 20.52 -10.63
CA HIS A 573 19.48 20.57 -10.43
C HIS A 573 20.13 19.18 -10.55
N HIS A 574 19.57 18.18 -9.87
CA HIS A 574 20.07 16.81 -9.88
C HIS A 574 20.03 16.17 -11.28
N ARG A 575 18.96 16.41 -12.04
CA ARG A 575 18.85 15.97 -13.46
C ARG A 575 19.85 16.69 -14.35
N LEU A 576 20.15 17.97 -14.11
CA LEU A 576 21.20 18.67 -14.87
C LEU A 576 22.58 18.09 -14.58
N LEU A 577 22.87 17.70 -13.34
CA LEU A 577 24.11 17.00 -13.02
C LEU A 577 24.21 15.65 -13.72
N SER A 578 23.10 14.91 -13.86
CA SER A 578 23.09 13.63 -14.58
C SER A 578 23.46 13.80 -16.07
N VAL A 579 23.07 14.91 -16.70
CA VAL A 579 23.49 15.23 -18.08
C VAL A 579 25.02 15.32 -18.20
N LEU A 580 25.69 15.83 -17.17
CA LEU A 580 27.15 16.02 -17.15
C LEU A 580 27.90 14.75 -16.76
N GLU A 581 27.26 13.89 -15.98
CA GLU A 581 27.84 12.63 -15.49
C GLU A 581 27.72 11.52 -16.53
N PHE A 582 26.57 11.44 -17.22
CA PHE A 582 26.28 10.36 -18.15
C PHE A 582 26.36 10.85 -19.60
N ASN A 583 27.56 10.83 -20.19
CA ASN A 583 27.76 11.24 -21.58
C ASN A 583 27.28 10.15 -22.57
N PRO A 584 26.21 10.39 -23.35
CA PRO A 584 25.64 9.38 -24.25
C PRO A 584 26.59 9.01 -25.39
N ALA A 585 27.48 9.91 -25.82
CA ALA A 585 28.44 9.63 -26.88
C ALA A 585 29.58 8.72 -26.41
N GLN A 586 30.04 8.89 -25.17
CA GLN A 586 31.05 8.00 -24.57
C GLN A 586 30.47 6.62 -24.23
N LEU A 587 29.19 6.57 -23.83
CA LEU A 587 28.50 5.33 -23.49
C LEU A 587 27.92 4.60 -24.72
N GLY A 588 27.86 5.23 -25.89
CA GLY A 588 27.21 4.67 -27.07
C GLY A 588 25.69 4.51 -26.93
N LEU A 589 25.05 5.29 -26.04
CA LEU A 589 23.63 5.16 -25.68
C LEU A 589 22.80 6.28 -26.32
N GLY A 590 22.28 6.05 -27.53
CA GLY A 590 21.39 7.01 -28.20
C GLY A 590 20.06 7.25 -27.48
N SER A 591 19.53 6.26 -26.76
CA SER A 591 18.32 6.40 -25.93
C SER A 591 18.51 7.41 -24.80
N LEU A 592 19.71 7.44 -24.19
CA LEU A 592 20.06 8.41 -23.16
C LEU A 592 20.08 9.86 -23.68
N MET A 593 20.46 10.06 -24.94
CA MET A 593 20.41 11.40 -25.56
C MET A 593 18.97 11.95 -25.61
N ARG A 594 17.96 11.10 -25.83
CA ARG A 594 16.55 11.53 -25.78
C ARG A 594 16.12 11.95 -24.38
N LEU A 595 16.56 11.22 -23.36
CA LEU A 595 16.34 11.60 -21.96
C LEU A 595 16.97 12.95 -21.63
N HIS A 596 18.18 13.21 -22.09
CA HIS A 596 18.82 14.50 -21.87
C HIS A 596 18.13 15.65 -22.63
N GLN A 597 17.56 15.38 -23.82
CA GLN A 597 16.73 16.35 -24.54
C GLN A 597 15.42 16.65 -23.81
N GLU A 598 14.81 15.64 -23.20
CA GLU A 598 13.65 15.81 -22.32
C GLU A 598 14.04 16.64 -21.09
N THR A 599 15.18 16.36 -20.43
CA THR A 599 15.72 17.16 -19.33
C THR A 599 15.92 18.64 -19.72
N LEU A 600 16.45 18.91 -20.92
CA LEU A 600 16.57 20.28 -21.44
C LEU A 600 15.19 20.92 -21.66
N SER A 601 14.22 20.17 -22.19
CA SER A 601 12.86 20.68 -22.44
C SER A 601 12.14 20.98 -21.11
N HIS A 602 12.31 20.11 -20.11
CA HIS A 602 11.83 20.32 -18.76
C HIS A 602 12.49 21.54 -18.10
N LEU A 603 13.81 21.72 -18.25
CA LEU A 603 14.49 22.93 -17.80
C LEU A 603 13.89 24.18 -18.46
N GLU A 604 13.67 24.18 -19.78
CA GLU A 604 13.07 25.31 -20.48
C GLU A 604 11.65 25.64 -19.97
N SER A 605 10.86 24.62 -19.62
CA SER A 605 9.54 24.78 -19.02
C SER A 605 9.63 25.34 -17.60
N TYR A 606 10.49 24.76 -16.76
CA TYR A 606 10.75 25.22 -15.39
C TYR A 606 11.24 26.66 -15.36
N LEU A 607 12.10 27.09 -16.29
CA LEU A 607 12.59 28.46 -16.32
C LEU A 607 11.52 29.52 -16.61
N GLN A 608 10.30 29.14 -16.99
CA GLN A 608 9.25 30.12 -17.25
C GLN A 608 8.78 30.81 -15.97
N LEU A 609 8.32 32.05 -16.11
CA LEU A 609 7.69 32.80 -15.01
C LEU A 609 6.41 32.09 -14.57
N GLY A 610 6.20 31.96 -13.26
CA GLY A 610 4.95 31.47 -12.69
C GLY A 610 5.02 31.19 -11.19
N GLU A 611 3.85 31.15 -10.54
CA GLU A 611 3.71 30.93 -9.09
C GLU A 611 4.05 29.49 -8.66
N HIS A 612 4.19 28.56 -9.60
CA HIS A 612 4.54 27.18 -9.27
C HIS A 612 5.91 27.05 -8.59
N HIS A 613 6.78 28.06 -8.72
CA HIS A 613 8.09 28.09 -8.06
C HIS A 613 8.02 28.41 -6.57
N ASN A 614 7.17 29.37 -6.19
CA ASN A 614 7.15 29.98 -4.86
C ASN A 614 5.91 29.56 -4.05
N PHE A 615 5.01 28.78 -4.65
CA PHE A 615 3.72 28.45 -4.07
C PHE A 615 3.23 27.05 -4.44
N GLN A 616 2.61 26.37 -3.48
CA GLN A 616 1.96 25.08 -3.68
C GLN A 616 0.76 24.89 -2.75
N PHE A 617 -0.39 24.45 -3.29
CA PHE A 617 -1.42 23.83 -2.46
C PHE A 617 -1.11 22.34 -2.25
N VAL A 618 -1.18 21.91 -0.98
CA VAL A 618 -0.93 20.53 -0.56
C VAL A 618 -2.19 19.96 0.05
N LEU A 619 -2.85 19.09 -0.72
CA LEU A 619 -3.95 18.26 -0.25
C LEU A 619 -3.38 17.14 0.64
N GLU A 620 -3.68 17.17 1.94
CA GLU A 620 -3.18 16.19 2.91
C GLU A 620 -4.08 14.94 2.97
N SER A 621 -5.39 15.13 3.01
CA SER A 621 -6.33 14.02 3.11
C SER A 621 -7.76 14.42 2.73
N VAL A 622 -8.55 13.44 2.32
CA VAL A 622 -9.99 13.55 2.11
C VAL A 622 -10.70 12.54 2.99
N ARG A 623 -11.70 12.96 3.76
CA ARG A 623 -12.54 12.10 4.59
C ARG A 623 -13.96 12.07 4.06
N ILE A 624 -14.41 10.92 3.57
CA ILE A 624 -15.80 10.70 3.18
C ILE A 624 -16.68 10.56 4.43
N LEU A 625 -17.81 11.28 4.45
CA LEU A 625 -18.79 11.28 5.53
C LEU A 625 -19.99 10.41 5.15
N GLY A 626 -19.74 9.13 4.83
CA GLY A 626 -20.78 8.20 4.36
C GLY A 626 -20.21 6.91 3.77
N PRO A 627 -21.06 6.08 3.14
CA PRO A 627 -20.66 4.80 2.53
C PRO A 627 -19.91 4.95 1.19
N ALA A 628 -19.92 6.16 0.61
CA ALA A 628 -19.26 6.45 -0.65
C ALA A 628 -17.74 6.23 -0.58
N LYS A 629 -17.13 5.96 -1.74
CA LYS A 629 -15.68 5.84 -1.88
C LYS A 629 -15.16 7.02 -2.70
N LEU A 630 -14.06 7.62 -2.25
CA LEU A 630 -13.25 8.50 -3.09
C LEU A 630 -12.55 7.63 -4.15
N LEU A 631 -12.75 7.98 -5.42
CA LEU A 631 -12.17 7.24 -6.55
C LEU A 631 -10.88 7.89 -7.05
N SER A 632 -10.86 9.22 -7.17
CA SER A 632 -9.67 9.95 -7.58
C SER A 632 -9.72 11.43 -7.19
N VAL A 633 -8.54 12.04 -7.09
CA VAL A 633 -8.37 13.48 -6.96
C VAL A 633 -7.26 13.93 -7.89
N ARG A 634 -7.47 15.03 -8.60
CA ARG A 634 -6.49 15.57 -9.56
C ARG A 634 -6.53 17.09 -9.65
N LYS A 635 -5.41 17.66 -10.07
CA LYS A 635 -5.33 19.09 -10.41
C LYS A 635 -5.96 19.34 -11.78
N VAL A 636 -6.74 20.41 -11.91
CA VAL A 636 -7.28 20.83 -13.22
C VAL A 636 -6.29 21.76 -13.93
N TYR A 637 -5.69 22.67 -13.19
CA TYR A 637 -4.60 23.54 -13.61
C TYR A 637 -3.74 23.90 -12.39
N GLY A 638 -2.48 24.28 -12.62
CA GLY A 638 -1.54 24.69 -11.55
C GLY A 638 -1.88 26.05 -10.92
N PRO A 639 -1.11 26.52 -9.94
CA PRO A 639 -1.41 27.77 -9.22
C PRO A 639 -1.44 28.99 -10.15
N VAL A 640 -2.46 29.83 -9.99
CA VAL A 640 -2.67 31.07 -10.77
C VAL A 640 -2.73 32.27 -9.82
N ALA A 641 -1.95 33.31 -10.12
CA ALA A 641 -1.99 34.56 -9.40
C ALA A 641 -3.33 35.31 -9.62
N ILE A 642 -3.88 35.83 -8.53
CA ILE A 642 -5.04 36.73 -8.50
C ILE A 642 -4.68 38.01 -7.73
N ASP A 643 -5.52 39.05 -7.78
CA ASP A 643 -5.22 40.42 -7.29
C ASP A 643 -4.45 40.51 -5.95
N SER A 644 -4.72 39.60 -5.00
CA SER A 644 -4.02 39.56 -3.70
C SER A 644 -3.82 38.15 -3.17
N GLY A 645 -3.60 37.18 -4.08
CA GLY A 645 -3.53 35.78 -3.69
C GLY A 645 -3.17 34.84 -4.83
N VAL A 646 -3.32 33.55 -4.57
CA VAL A 646 -3.13 32.47 -5.54
C VAL A 646 -4.33 31.54 -5.48
N GLU A 647 -4.80 31.05 -6.62
CA GLU A 647 -5.87 30.06 -6.71
C GLU A 647 -5.43 28.80 -7.48
N GLU A 648 -6.00 27.66 -7.12
CA GLU A 648 -5.82 26.38 -7.81
C GLU A 648 -7.12 25.57 -7.74
N VAL A 649 -7.47 24.85 -8.81
CA VAL A 649 -8.68 24.02 -8.86
C VAL A 649 -8.34 22.54 -8.82
N LEU A 650 -8.96 21.84 -7.89
CA LEU A 650 -8.87 20.38 -7.75
C LEU A 650 -10.21 19.74 -8.13
N ARG A 651 -10.14 18.65 -8.90
CA ARG A 651 -11.27 17.81 -9.28
C ARG A 651 -11.28 16.54 -8.44
N PHE A 652 -12.44 16.22 -7.87
CA PHE A 652 -12.68 15.04 -7.05
C PHE A 652 -13.71 14.15 -7.73
N ARG A 653 -13.50 12.83 -7.70
CA ARG A 653 -14.45 11.84 -8.19
C ARG A 653 -14.82 10.87 -7.08
N THR A 654 -16.12 10.63 -6.88
CA THR A 654 -16.65 9.69 -5.88
C THR A 654 -17.50 8.62 -6.53
N SER A 655 -17.72 7.51 -5.82
CA SER A 655 -18.58 6.41 -6.30
C SER A 655 -20.05 6.78 -6.37
N GLU A 656 -20.49 7.70 -5.50
CA GLU A 656 -21.85 8.19 -5.37
C GLU A 656 -21.85 9.61 -4.78
N LEU A 657 -23.02 10.26 -4.78
CA LEU A 657 -23.19 11.58 -4.16
C LEU A 657 -23.01 11.47 -2.64
N THR A 658 -22.19 12.35 -2.08
CA THR A 658 -21.80 12.27 -0.67
C THR A 658 -21.41 13.65 -0.12
N SER A 659 -20.99 13.67 1.13
CA SER A 659 -20.29 14.82 1.69
C SER A 659 -18.95 14.38 2.23
N PHE A 660 -17.95 15.25 2.14
CA PHE A 660 -16.60 14.92 2.56
C PHE A 660 -15.87 16.14 3.11
N LEU A 661 -14.87 15.89 3.96
CA LEU A 661 -13.96 16.90 4.46
C LEU A 661 -12.66 16.84 3.68
N VAL A 662 -12.23 17.99 3.17
CA VAL A 662 -10.95 18.16 2.49
C VAL A 662 -9.99 18.87 3.42
N ARG A 663 -8.87 18.22 3.75
CA ARG A 663 -7.80 18.79 4.57
C ARG A 663 -6.66 19.25 3.68
N ILE A 664 -6.33 20.54 3.74
CA ILE A 664 -5.40 21.19 2.83
C ILE A 664 -4.52 22.21 3.58
N HIS A 665 -3.31 22.43 3.09
CA HIS A 665 -2.50 23.59 3.46
C HIS A 665 -1.85 24.18 2.21
N CYS A 666 -1.20 25.33 2.32
CA CYS A 666 -0.28 25.78 1.29
C CYS A 666 1.13 25.99 1.84
N LEU A 667 2.11 25.78 0.96
CA LEU A 667 3.51 26.14 1.15
C LEU A 667 3.78 27.38 0.31
N CYS A 668 4.41 28.37 0.92
CA CYS A 668 4.70 29.66 0.32
C CYS A 668 6.16 30.03 0.56
N TYR A 669 6.79 30.70 -0.39
CA TYR A 669 8.06 31.39 -0.21
C TYR A 669 7.84 32.90 -0.24
N GLU A 670 8.38 33.61 0.74
CA GLU A 670 8.40 35.08 0.77
C GLU A 670 9.81 35.59 1.11
N GLU A 671 10.24 36.65 0.42
CA GLU A 671 11.56 37.24 0.64
C GLU A 671 11.69 37.72 2.10
N GLY A 672 12.76 37.32 2.78
CA GLY A 672 13.02 37.62 4.20
C GLY A 672 12.34 36.67 5.19
N ARG A 673 11.23 36.01 4.83
CA ARG A 673 10.57 34.99 5.67
C ARG A 673 11.00 33.56 5.33
N GLY A 674 11.42 33.31 4.09
CA GLY A 674 11.74 31.97 3.59
C GLY A 674 10.49 31.15 3.29
N CYS A 675 10.63 29.82 3.28
CA CYS A 675 9.51 28.90 3.10
C CYS A 675 8.70 28.78 4.39
N PHE A 676 7.37 28.91 4.29
CA PHE A 676 6.44 28.75 5.42
C PHE A 676 5.16 28.04 5.01
N LYS A 677 4.51 27.40 6.00
CA LYS A 677 3.24 26.69 5.85
C LYS A 677 2.08 27.55 6.34
N VAL A 678 1.00 27.60 5.57
CA VAL A 678 -0.28 28.21 5.99
C VAL A 678 -1.34 27.13 6.08
N GLY A 679 -1.98 27.03 7.25
CA GLY A 679 -3.02 26.03 7.56
C GLY A 679 -4.21 26.66 8.27
N THR A 680 -4.55 27.90 7.94
CA THR A 680 -5.71 28.63 8.50
C THR A 680 -6.78 28.78 7.42
N PRO A 681 -8.08 28.63 7.74
CA PRO A 681 -8.67 28.49 9.08
C PRO A 681 -8.42 27.13 9.72
N ARG A 682 -8.17 27.10 11.04
CA ARG A 682 -7.96 25.81 11.74
C ARG A 682 -9.27 25.07 11.97
N CYS A 683 -9.20 23.75 11.98
CA CYS A 683 -10.27 22.81 12.20
C CYS A 683 -9.87 21.85 13.31
N MET A 684 -10.77 21.63 14.26
CA MET A 684 -10.58 20.68 15.35
C MET A 684 -11.64 19.58 15.26
N CYS A 685 -11.24 18.34 15.52
CA CYS A 685 -12.15 17.23 15.73
C CYS A 685 -12.34 17.01 17.24
N MET A 686 -13.58 16.92 17.68
CA MET A 686 -13.93 16.61 19.06
C MET A 686 -14.70 15.29 19.13
N ASP A 687 -14.19 14.35 19.93
CA ASP A 687 -14.81 13.04 20.15
C ASP A 687 -15.74 13.10 21.38
N LEU A 688 -17.04 12.89 21.16
CA LEU A 688 -18.09 13.07 22.17
C LEU A 688 -18.72 11.75 22.59
N LEU A 689 -18.87 11.58 23.91
CA LEU A 689 -19.52 10.43 24.51
C LEU A 689 -21.06 10.56 24.56
N LYS A 690 -21.62 11.79 24.50
CA LYS A 690 -23.07 12.09 24.46
C LYS A 690 -23.34 13.37 23.65
N ALA A 691 -24.23 13.28 22.66
CA ALA A 691 -24.41 14.29 21.60
C ALA A 691 -25.38 15.44 21.94
N GLU A 692 -26.12 15.37 23.04
CA GLU A 692 -27.22 16.30 23.31
C GLU A 692 -26.73 17.68 23.82
N GLY A 693 -26.93 18.73 23.02
CA GLY A 693 -26.78 20.14 23.43
C GLY A 693 -25.58 20.93 22.87
N LEU A 694 -24.77 20.34 21.98
CA LEU A 694 -23.53 20.99 21.50
C LEU A 694 -23.73 22.13 20.49
N ARG A 695 -24.74 22.06 19.63
CA ARG A 695 -24.99 23.10 18.62
C ARG A 695 -25.28 24.47 19.24
N GLU A 696 -25.96 24.49 20.38
CA GLU A 696 -26.31 25.72 21.10
C GLU A 696 -25.13 26.28 21.91
N MET A 697 -24.18 25.43 22.32
CA MET A 697 -23.03 25.84 23.15
C MET A 697 -21.77 26.20 22.36
N LEU A 698 -21.56 25.63 21.16
CA LEU A 698 -20.28 25.73 20.46
C LEU A 698 -20.08 27.05 19.72
N GLY A 699 -21.14 27.76 19.30
CA GLY A 699 -21.05 29.06 18.62
C GLY A 699 -20.12 29.13 17.39
N GLY A 700 -19.56 27.99 16.95
CA GLY A 700 -18.53 27.88 15.93
C GLY A 700 -19.07 27.24 14.66
N ASN A 701 -18.33 27.38 13.57
CA ASN A 701 -18.70 26.85 12.26
C ASN A 701 -18.51 25.32 12.25
N ILE A 702 -19.52 24.58 12.71
CA ILE A 702 -19.52 23.11 12.65
C ILE A 702 -19.56 22.69 11.18
N LEU A 703 -18.52 21.99 10.75
CA LEU A 703 -18.44 21.43 9.40
C LEU A 703 -19.25 20.14 9.31
N ALA A 704 -18.97 19.16 10.18
CA ALA A 704 -19.56 17.84 10.11
C ALA A 704 -19.75 17.20 11.49
N GLU A 705 -20.69 16.26 11.56
CA GLU A 705 -20.97 15.43 12.74
C GLU A 705 -21.21 13.99 12.27
N VAL A 706 -20.36 13.05 12.68
CA VAL A 706 -20.42 11.63 12.27
C VAL A 706 -19.96 10.75 13.43
N ARG A 707 -20.77 9.76 13.82
CA ARG A 707 -20.42 8.73 14.84
C ARG A 707 -19.87 9.33 16.15
N GLY A 708 -20.48 10.41 16.63
CA GLY A 708 -20.05 11.09 17.87
C GLY A 708 -18.81 11.97 17.71
N LYS A 709 -18.27 12.14 16.50
CA LYS A 709 -17.18 13.08 16.19
C LYS A 709 -17.76 14.35 15.57
N VAL A 710 -17.29 15.50 16.03
CA VAL A 710 -17.71 16.82 15.52
C VAL A 710 -16.49 17.60 15.04
N TRP A 711 -16.52 18.05 13.79
CA TRP A 711 -15.49 18.90 13.19
C TRP A 711 -15.92 20.35 13.24
N ILE A 712 -15.09 21.19 13.84
CA ILE A 712 -15.40 22.59 14.13
C ILE A 712 -14.29 23.46 13.56
N ARG A 713 -14.68 24.39 12.69
CA ARG A 713 -13.77 25.36 12.08
C ARG A 713 -13.73 26.65 12.89
N GLU A 714 -12.54 27.24 12.93
CA GLU A 714 -12.28 28.57 13.45
C GLU A 714 -13.29 29.62 12.96
N GLY A 715 -13.91 30.33 13.91
CA GLY A 715 -14.66 31.56 13.66
C GLY A 715 -13.78 32.81 13.82
N GLU A 716 -14.35 34.00 13.61
CA GLU A 716 -13.62 35.28 13.66
C GLU A 716 -13.36 35.85 15.08
N SER A 717 -13.80 35.17 16.16
CA SER A 717 -13.60 35.64 17.56
C SER A 717 -13.42 34.48 18.54
N ASP A 718 -12.69 34.72 19.65
CA ASP A 718 -12.45 33.99 20.95
C ASP A 718 -13.01 32.56 21.16
N GLY A 719 -13.16 31.77 20.11
CA GLY A 719 -13.88 30.50 20.10
C GLY A 719 -13.05 29.35 20.65
N TRP A 720 -11.72 29.44 20.55
CA TRP A 720 -10.83 28.33 20.92
C TRP A 720 -10.75 28.08 22.41
N ASP A 721 -10.58 29.13 23.22
CA ASP A 721 -10.55 29.00 24.68
C ASP A 721 -11.88 28.46 25.22
N LYS A 722 -13.00 28.87 24.59
CA LYS A 722 -14.33 28.34 24.90
C LYS A 722 -14.48 26.88 24.50
N LEU A 723 -13.98 26.48 23.34
CA LEU A 723 -14.05 25.11 22.83
C LEU A 723 -13.19 24.16 23.67
N GLN A 724 -12.00 24.60 24.09
CA GLN A 724 -11.14 23.86 25.01
C GLN A 724 -11.76 23.72 26.39
N SER A 725 -12.36 24.79 26.93
CA SER A 725 -13.12 24.74 28.19
C SER A 725 -14.32 23.80 28.10
N LEU A 726 -15.00 23.76 26.95
CA LEU A 726 -16.15 22.89 26.72
C LEU A 726 -15.74 21.42 26.61
N ALA A 727 -14.65 21.11 25.90
CA ALA A 727 -14.11 19.77 25.87
C ALA A 727 -13.68 19.28 27.26
N GLN A 728 -13.05 20.13 28.08
CA GLN A 728 -12.73 19.80 29.47
C GLN A 728 -14.00 19.49 30.28
N ARG A 729 -15.06 20.29 30.14
CA ARG A 729 -16.35 20.06 30.81
C ARG A 729 -17.03 18.76 30.38
N CYS A 730 -16.91 18.39 29.12
CA CYS A 730 -17.55 17.22 28.53
C CYS A 730 -16.65 15.97 28.52
N SER A 731 -15.45 16.05 29.13
CA SER A 731 -14.41 15.01 29.05
C SER A 731 -14.14 14.54 27.61
N ALA A 732 -14.22 15.47 26.65
CA ALA A 732 -14.07 15.21 25.23
C ALA A 732 -12.59 15.35 24.84
N GLN A 733 -12.13 14.49 23.93
CA GLN A 733 -10.78 14.63 23.35
C GLN A 733 -10.86 15.57 22.15
N ILE A 734 -9.99 16.59 22.12
CA ILE A 734 -9.82 17.47 20.95
C ILE A 734 -8.56 17.08 20.21
N ARG A 735 -8.66 16.98 18.88
CA ARG A 735 -7.55 16.79 17.96
C ARG A 735 -7.52 17.91 16.91
N ASP A 736 -6.31 18.40 16.63
CA ASP A 736 -6.09 19.33 15.51
C ASP A 736 -6.12 18.60 14.17
N GLU A 737 -7.05 19.03 13.31
CA GLU A 737 -7.22 18.52 11.96
C GLU A 737 -6.68 19.47 10.89
N GLY A 738 -5.95 20.54 11.26
CA GLY A 738 -5.36 21.47 10.29
C GLY A 738 -6.42 22.36 9.64
N CYS A 739 -6.34 22.63 8.34
CA CYS A 739 -7.34 23.42 7.63
C CYS A 739 -8.28 22.53 6.83
N CYS A 740 -9.56 22.52 7.19
CA CYS A 740 -10.57 21.68 6.57
C CYS A 740 -11.71 22.49 5.96
N PHE A 741 -12.19 22.02 4.81
CA PHE A 741 -13.40 22.49 4.14
C PHE A 741 -14.38 21.34 3.97
N LYS A 742 -15.67 21.59 4.21
CA LYS A 742 -16.69 20.59 3.90
C LYS A 742 -17.18 20.78 2.49
N VAL A 743 -17.33 19.67 1.79
CA VAL A 743 -17.79 19.63 0.40
C VAL A 743 -19.00 18.72 0.33
N ILE A 744 -20.00 19.14 -0.43
CA ILE A 744 -21.16 18.33 -0.79
C ILE A 744 -21.18 18.28 -2.31
N ASN A 745 -20.96 17.10 -2.89
CA ASN A 745 -20.98 16.98 -4.35
C ASN A 745 -22.39 16.75 -4.87
N THR A 746 -22.75 17.46 -5.94
CA THR A 746 -24.03 17.31 -6.65
C THR A 746 -23.89 16.44 -7.90
N GLY A 747 -22.65 16.11 -8.31
CA GLY A 747 -22.32 15.15 -9.36
C GLY A 747 -21.26 14.14 -8.90
N LEU A 748 -21.06 13.06 -9.67
CA LEU A 748 -20.03 12.05 -9.38
C LEU A 748 -18.60 12.59 -9.54
N GLU A 749 -18.45 13.64 -10.34
CA GLU A 749 -17.25 14.47 -10.40
C GLU A 749 -17.61 15.89 -9.96
N CYS A 750 -16.75 16.51 -9.15
CA CYS A 750 -16.91 17.89 -8.74
C CYS A 750 -15.56 18.62 -8.72
N GLU A 751 -15.59 19.94 -8.82
CA GLU A 751 -14.39 20.78 -8.86
C GLU A 751 -14.47 21.86 -7.78
N ILE A 752 -13.39 22.00 -7.03
CA ILE A 752 -13.26 22.95 -5.93
C ILE A 752 -12.12 23.89 -6.24
N LYS A 753 -12.38 25.19 -6.11
CA LYS A 753 -11.36 26.22 -6.20
C LYS A 753 -10.82 26.53 -4.82
N PHE A 754 -9.54 26.28 -4.58
CA PHE A 754 -8.84 26.70 -3.37
C PHE A 754 -8.15 28.03 -3.62
N ILE A 755 -8.23 28.93 -2.64
CA ILE A 755 -7.70 30.29 -2.76
C ILE A 755 -6.88 30.60 -1.50
N TYR A 756 -5.66 31.08 -1.70
CA TYR A 756 -4.84 31.65 -0.66
C TYR A 756 -4.83 33.16 -0.80
N ARG A 757 -5.32 33.87 0.23
CA ARG A 757 -5.40 35.34 0.25
C ARG A 757 -5.29 35.85 1.68
N SER A 758 -4.50 36.90 1.89
CA SER A 758 -4.34 37.55 3.22
C SER A 758 -3.96 36.57 4.33
N GLN A 759 -2.98 35.69 4.06
CA GLN A 759 -2.51 34.64 4.99
C GLN A 759 -3.57 33.61 5.39
N ARG A 760 -4.67 33.48 4.65
CA ARG A 760 -5.77 32.56 4.93
C ARG A 760 -6.17 31.78 3.68
N LEU A 761 -6.59 30.55 3.91
CA LEU A 761 -7.12 29.66 2.89
C LEU A 761 -8.64 29.77 2.82
N TRP A 762 -9.15 29.68 1.60
CA TRP A 762 -10.55 29.68 1.26
C TRP A 762 -10.81 28.55 0.27
N ALA A 763 -12.06 28.10 0.21
CA ALA A 763 -12.50 27.16 -0.80
C ALA A 763 -13.86 27.62 -1.33
N GLU A 764 -13.99 27.64 -2.65
CA GLU A 764 -15.18 28.06 -3.37
C GLU A 764 -15.66 26.92 -4.29
N PRO A 765 -16.99 26.76 -4.45
CA PRO A 765 -17.52 25.82 -5.43
C PRO A 765 -17.16 26.27 -6.84
N HIS A 766 -16.60 25.36 -7.65
CA HIS A 766 -16.30 25.64 -9.05
C HIS A 766 -17.27 24.91 -9.99
N ARG A 767 -17.51 23.62 -9.74
CA ARG A 767 -18.42 22.79 -10.54
C ARG A 767 -19.00 21.65 -9.73
N ASP A 768 -20.31 21.44 -9.85
CA ASP A 768 -21.03 20.27 -9.33
C ASP A 768 -20.79 20.00 -7.81
N CYS A 769 -20.63 21.07 -7.02
CA CYS A 769 -20.49 20.99 -5.56
C CYS A 769 -20.95 22.25 -4.82
N GLU A 770 -21.17 22.08 -3.52
CA GLU A 770 -21.26 23.13 -2.52
C GLU A 770 -20.08 23.00 -1.55
N VAL A 771 -19.57 24.13 -1.05
CA VAL A 771 -18.42 24.19 -0.14
C VAL A 771 -18.78 25.03 1.08
N ASN A 772 -18.51 24.50 2.28
CA ASN A 772 -18.74 25.16 3.56
C ASN A 772 -17.47 25.33 4.36
#